data_AF-A0A6P0UEH0-F1
#
_entry.id   AF-A0A6P0UEH0-F1
#
_cell.length_a   1.000
_cell.length_b   1.000
_cell.length_c   1.000
_cell.angle_alpha   90.00
_cell.angle_beta   90.00
_cell.angle_gamma   90.00
#
_symmetry.space_group_name_H-M   'P 1'
#
loop_
_entity.id
_entity.type
_entity.pdbx_description
1 polymer ?
#
loop_
_entity_poly.entity_id
_entity_poly.type
_entity_poly.pdbx_seq_one_letter_code
_entity_poly.pdbx_strand_id
1 'polypeptide(L)'
;MTRCKWFVVFIMPFLMYWPLLAQDKTEHSEMQQEIREMKQEIKELEAEIAEARVNDPDEVPELEKELASLKKIVASFEGMAGMNSKPVESVKKEAITSTPPRSSPVVTIDLKQPVTAPRIGEYNDRLLWYSGKRINDSTLVTTSSMVVQYQRTKKRVVAQPDKKSDPFEPLIRELEMAQEKEDELVEKFDKMKNGFMYYPELEKTIERYDDLNQQYGEIVNNVIDLPETPADGVGKFAISQPASDNPGANGPEENRAKSFLEETMEKAKRMFEALPPVEDFPPPPETDFSMCAACDGKLKEQERLAFEAWEEKFLGKEREILSFVLGAERQMSLLGVETENESVLGTKLFEDLSLRIDKKIKLLIATYGKKIEYIQTVNRMYLTHERQKALLGIEDNSSDLSSQIISLDKLYRDYFKEQKGLRNHDFVLNIQSHLSLERQKAILGIESPPGQNGLGEIFDEVENYNRFALTLDLDFDYLQTDDEEELELRATGVMATEKKTYTRLIPNECSYRMVKYDVDFMNTDHIVVAIPIKVISGTKTIRNDDDEEVTFAYSGPERYLLNFPEFKLDFCKGQATDSIVFMPLFGDSDYQIAKDLHKVYKGEMLPLANYMFIRPDKMEDNLDKGMDLAAMIMTTLGGYQSVKIGSTREKLKNQYEAKKKQDSYRKDINELTSPGKTVFIFDAQVGKQVIANLYKDVKYRIDENTELVKGLIQIKVEHVPME
;
A
#
# COMPACT_ATOMS: atom_id res chain seq x y z
N MET A 1 3.84 51.76 -6.71
CA MET A 1 3.04 50.74 -5.97
C MET A 1 2.15 49.84 -6.83
N THR A 2 1.39 50.33 -7.83
CA THR A 2 0.48 49.47 -8.61
C THR A 2 1.18 48.41 -9.49
N ARG A 3 2.37 48.68 -10.04
CA ARG A 3 3.11 47.72 -10.88
C ARG A 3 3.56 46.46 -10.13
N CYS A 4 4.05 46.59 -8.90
CA CYS A 4 4.55 45.46 -8.10
C CYS A 4 3.42 44.46 -7.74
N LYS A 5 2.23 44.97 -7.39
CA LYS A 5 1.04 44.13 -7.15
C LYS A 5 0.60 43.35 -8.40
N TRP A 6 0.64 43.97 -9.59
CA TRP A 6 0.31 43.30 -10.85
C TRP A 6 1.36 42.25 -11.23
N PHE A 7 2.65 42.51 -10.99
CA PHE A 7 3.74 41.55 -11.19
C PHE A 7 3.51 40.27 -10.36
N VAL A 8 3.20 40.41 -9.07
CA VAL A 8 2.95 39.28 -8.17
C VAL A 8 1.72 38.45 -8.57
N VAL A 9 0.66 39.10 -9.06
CA VAL A 9 -0.60 38.41 -9.44
C VAL A 9 -0.52 37.73 -10.82
N PHE A 10 0.29 38.23 -11.74
CA PHE A 10 0.38 37.69 -13.11
C PHE A 10 1.59 36.80 -13.35
N ILE A 11 2.78 37.21 -12.90
CA ILE A 11 4.04 36.56 -13.28
C ILE A 11 4.35 35.37 -12.38
N MET A 12 4.03 35.43 -11.08
CA MET A 12 4.27 34.29 -10.20
C MET A 12 3.38 33.08 -10.51
N PRO A 13 2.05 33.22 -10.72
CA PRO A 13 1.22 32.13 -11.23
C PRO A 13 1.57 31.70 -12.65
N PHE A 14 2.47 32.39 -13.35
CA PHE A 14 3.04 31.91 -14.61
C PHE A 14 4.33 31.14 -14.34
N LEU A 15 5.25 31.68 -13.53
CA LEU A 15 6.54 31.07 -13.16
C LEU A 15 6.43 29.79 -12.34
N MET A 16 5.37 29.63 -11.53
CA MET A 16 5.06 28.36 -10.85
C MET A 16 4.67 27.24 -11.83
N TYR A 17 4.29 27.57 -13.07
CA TYR A 17 3.65 26.65 -14.03
C TYR A 17 4.45 26.44 -15.30
N TRP A 18 5.11 27.48 -15.79
CA TRP A 18 5.95 27.48 -16.99
C TRP A 18 6.94 26.30 -17.07
N PRO A 19 7.72 26.05 -16.02
CA PRO A 19 8.55 24.86 -15.89
C PRO A 19 7.94 23.49 -16.24
N LEU A 20 6.63 23.36 -16.18
CA LEU A 20 5.89 22.12 -16.33
C LEU A 20 5.30 21.92 -17.73
N LEU A 21 5.41 22.95 -18.57
CA LEU A 21 5.02 22.91 -19.97
C LEU A 21 6.19 22.41 -20.84
N ALA A 22 7.44 22.76 -20.50
CA ALA A 22 8.66 22.62 -21.33
C ALA A 22 9.23 21.20 -21.61
N GLN A 23 8.42 20.15 -21.74
CA GLN A 23 8.90 18.77 -21.99
C GLN A 23 9.05 18.37 -23.47
N ASP A 24 8.55 19.13 -24.45
CA ASP A 24 8.65 18.79 -25.87
C ASP A 24 9.89 19.42 -26.55
N LYS A 25 10.41 18.78 -27.62
CA LYS A 25 11.65 19.22 -28.29
C LYS A 25 11.55 20.61 -28.94
N THR A 26 10.34 21.04 -29.28
CA THR A 26 10.04 22.39 -29.78
C THR A 26 10.17 23.45 -28.69
N GLU A 27 10.03 23.10 -27.42
CA GLU A 27 10.04 24.05 -26.30
C GLU A 27 11.45 24.37 -25.81
N HIS A 28 12.45 23.54 -26.12
CA HIS A 28 13.84 23.88 -25.78
C HIS A 28 14.31 25.16 -26.51
N SER A 29 13.79 25.44 -27.71
CA SER A 29 14.04 26.72 -28.40
C SER A 29 13.29 27.90 -27.77
N GLU A 30 12.08 27.67 -27.27
CA GLU A 30 11.24 28.69 -26.62
C GLU A 30 11.83 29.05 -25.24
N MET A 31 12.24 28.07 -24.45
CA MET A 31 12.96 28.30 -23.19
C MET A 31 14.26 29.09 -23.39
N GLN A 32 15.02 28.78 -24.45
CA GLN A 32 16.22 29.56 -24.79
C GLN A 32 15.86 30.98 -25.27
N GLN A 33 14.69 31.17 -25.89
CA GLN A 33 14.20 32.49 -26.26
C GLN A 33 13.79 33.29 -25.02
N GLU A 34 13.01 32.74 -24.11
CA GLU A 34 12.63 33.42 -22.88
C GLU A 34 13.82 33.73 -21.98
N ILE A 35 14.78 32.80 -21.84
CA ILE A 35 16.03 33.10 -21.11
C ILE A 35 16.74 34.31 -21.73
N ARG A 36 16.66 34.49 -23.06
CA ARG A 36 17.22 35.69 -23.72
C ARG A 36 16.39 36.94 -23.43
N GLU A 37 15.06 36.83 -23.45
CA GLU A 37 14.14 37.94 -23.14
C GLU A 37 14.28 38.39 -21.68
N MET A 38 14.25 37.48 -20.71
CA MET A 38 14.53 37.78 -19.29
C MET A 38 15.92 38.37 -19.07
N LYS A 39 16.95 37.90 -19.80
CA LYS A 39 18.28 38.51 -19.75
C LYS A 39 18.30 39.93 -20.34
N GLN A 40 17.41 40.23 -21.27
CA GLN A 40 17.24 41.59 -21.78
C GLN A 40 16.53 42.46 -20.74
N GLU A 41 15.44 41.98 -20.13
CA GLU A 41 14.77 42.68 -19.02
C GLU A 41 15.73 42.96 -17.86
N ILE A 42 16.57 41.99 -17.46
CA ILE A 42 17.62 42.19 -16.46
C ILE A 42 18.53 43.38 -16.81
N LYS A 43 18.89 43.55 -18.09
CA LYS A 43 19.73 44.67 -18.53
C LYS A 43 18.99 46.00 -18.51
N GLU A 44 17.70 45.98 -18.87
CA GLU A 44 16.84 47.16 -18.83
C GLU A 44 16.64 47.62 -17.39
N LEU A 45 16.36 46.70 -16.47
CA LEU A 45 16.24 46.97 -15.03
C LEU A 45 17.57 47.46 -14.41
N GLU A 46 18.71 46.88 -14.81
CA GLU A 46 20.04 47.37 -14.39
C GLU A 46 20.28 48.82 -14.82
N ALA A 47 19.79 49.22 -16.00
CA ALA A 47 19.88 50.60 -16.47
C ALA A 47 18.92 51.53 -15.70
N GLU A 48 17.69 51.08 -15.44
CA GLU A 48 16.70 51.82 -14.64
C GLU A 48 17.19 52.05 -13.20
N ILE A 49 17.79 51.03 -12.57
CA ILE A 49 18.44 51.17 -11.25
C ILE A 49 19.56 52.22 -11.29
N ALA A 50 20.37 52.24 -12.35
CA ALA A 50 21.44 53.21 -12.49
C ALA A 50 20.90 54.65 -12.64
N GLU A 51 19.77 54.83 -13.31
CA GLU A 51 19.07 56.11 -13.45
C GLU A 51 18.38 56.54 -12.14
N ALA A 52 17.65 55.63 -11.49
CA ALA A 52 16.99 55.85 -10.21
C ALA A 52 18.01 56.23 -9.11
N ARG A 53 19.21 55.64 -9.09
CA ARG A 53 20.27 56.06 -8.16
C ARG A 53 20.64 57.54 -8.24
N VAL A 54 20.40 58.19 -9.39
CA VAL A 54 20.65 59.61 -9.59
C VAL A 54 19.39 60.44 -9.35
N ASN A 55 18.24 59.96 -9.84
CA ASN A 55 17.01 60.75 -9.92
C ASN A 55 16.02 60.47 -8.78
N ASP A 56 15.98 59.24 -8.28
CA ASP A 56 15.07 58.77 -7.22
C ASP A 56 15.70 57.61 -6.39
N PRO A 57 16.61 57.93 -5.46
CA PRO A 57 17.35 56.91 -4.71
C PRO A 57 16.48 56.07 -3.77
N ASP A 58 15.26 56.51 -3.45
CA ASP A 58 14.34 55.79 -2.57
C ASP A 58 13.68 54.58 -3.28
N GLU A 59 13.61 54.59 -4.62
CA GLU A 59 13.09 53.49 -5.44
C GLU A 59 14.13 52.36 -5.67
N VAL A 60 15.42 52.66 -5.52
CA VAL A 60 16.53 51.74 -5.79
C VAL A 60 16.43 50.40 -5.04
N PRO A 61 16.09 50.35 -3.74
CA PRO A 61 15.99 49.07 -3.02
C PRO A 61 14.90 48.15 -3.58
N GLU A 62 13.79 48.71 -4.09
CA GLU A 62 12.69 47.93 -4.68
C GLU A 62 13.13 47.34 -6.03
N LEU A 63 13.73 48.15 -6.90
CA LEU A 63 14.26 47.70 -8.19
C LEU A 63 15.40 46.68 -8.03
N GLU A 64 16.28 46.85 -7.04
CA GLU A 64 17.34 45.87 -6.74
C GLU A 64 16.78 44.51 -6.28
N LYS A 65 15.67 44.52 -5.53
CA LYS A 65 14.95 43.30 -5.13
C LYS A 65 14.33 42.59 -6.34
N GLU A 66 13.74 43.34 -7.27
CA GLU A 66 13.19 42.81 -8.52
C GLU A 66 14.31 42.21 -9.40
N LEU A 67 15.43 42.92 -9.55
CA LEU A 67 16.60 42.44 -10.28
C LEU A 67 17.16 41.12 -9.70
N ALA A 68 17.27 41.05 -8.37
CA ALA A 68 17.74 39.84 -7.69
C ALA A 68 16.82 38.64 -7.95
N SER A 69 15.50 38.88 -7.95
CA SER A 69 14.49 37.87 -8.25
C SER A 69 14.60 37.37 -9.69
N LEU A 70 14.67 38.27 -10.68
CA LEU A 70 14.86 37.93 -12.09
C LEU A 70 16.16 37.16 -12.34
N LYS A 71 17.28 37.57 -11.74
CA LYS A 71 18.56 36.84 -11.86
C LYS A 71 18.48 35.43 -11.31
N LYS A 72 17.75 35.22 -10.21
CA LYS A 72 17.55 33.91 -9.60
C LYS A 72 16.71 32.98 -10.49
N ILE A 73 15.69 33.53 -11.15
CA ILE A 73 14.87 32.83 -12.15
C ILE A 73 15.74 32.37 -13.32
N VAL A 74 16.50 33.28 -13.92
CA VAL A 74 17.37 32.98 -15.06
C VAL A 74 18.41 31.91 -14.69
N ALA A 75 19.07 32.03 -13.53
CA ALA A 75 20.04 31.04 -13.07
C ALA A 75 19.42 29.64 -12.89
N SER A 76 18.16 29.58 -12.42
CA SER A 76 17.42 28.32 -12.29
C SER A 76 17.15 27.70 -13.66
N PHE A 77 16.67 28.48 -14.63
CA PHE A 77 16.43 28.02 -16.00
C PHE A 77 17.71 27.56 -16.72
N GLU A 78 18.81 28.29 -16.54
CA GLU A 78 20.11 27.90 -17.09
C GLU A 78 20.62 26.58 -16.51
N GLY A 79 20.42 26.34 -15.20
CA GLY A 79 20.76 25.08 -14.55
C GLY A 79 20.03 23.89 -15.17
N MET A 80 18.76 24.05 -15.53
CA MET A 80 17.94 23.00 -16.16
C MET A 80 18.38 22.71 -17.60
N ALA A 81 18.60 23.76 -18.40
CA ALA A 81 19.10 23.61 -19.77
C ALA A 81 20.46 22.88 -19.81
N GLY A 82 21.30 23.07 -18.78
CA GLY A 82 22.57 22.38 -18.63
C GLY A 82 22.45 20.88 -18.33
N MET A 83 21.42 20.46 -17.58
CA MET A 83 21.23 19.06 -17.15
C MET A 83 20.89 18.11 -18.30
N ASN A 84 20.17 18.57 -19.33
CA ASN A 84 19.77 17.74 -20.48
C ASN A 84 20.89 17.49 -21.51
N SER A 85 22.05 18.12 -21.37
CA SER A 85 23.09 18.15 -22.42
C SER A 85 24.21 17.11 -22.27
N LYS A 86 24.31 16.39 -21.15
CA LYS A 86 25.30 15.32 -20.99
C LYS A 86 24.70 13.96 -21.32
N PRO A 87 25.10 13.30 -22.43
CA PRO A 87 24.71 11.93 -22.70
C PRO A 87 25.19 11.09 -21.51
N VAL A 88 24.26 10.43 -20.82
CA VAL A 88 24.60 9.53 -19.74
C VAL A 88 25.40 8.38 -20.34
N GLU A 89 26.71 8.39 -20.09
CA GLU A 89 27.63 7.36 -20.55
C GLU A 89 27.11 6.00 -20.06
N SER A 90 26.79 5.12 -21.00
CA SER A 90 26.15 3.82 -20.72
C SER A 90 27.09 2.97 -19.87
N VAL A 91 26.84 2.94 -18.56
CA VAL A 91 27.53 2.01 -17.67
C VAL A 91 26.95 0.62 -17.96
N LYS A 92 27.84 -0.33 -18.26
CA LYS A 92 27.49 -1.74 -18.44
C LYS A 92 26.65 -2.19 -17.25
N LYS A 93 25.49 -2.82 -17.50
CA LYS A 93 24.65 -3.47 -16.49
C LYS A 93 25.53 -4.32 -15.57
N GLU A 94 25.85 -3.81 -14.39
CA GLU A 94 26.39 -4.66 -13.33
C GLU A 94 25.25 -5.58 -12.89
N ALA A 95 25.55 -6.88 -12.81
CA ALA A 95 24.56 -7.88 -12.44
C ALA A 95 24.07 -7.53 -11.04
N ILE A 96 22.77 -7.23 -10.93
CA ILE A 96 22.07 -6.99 -9.68
C ILE A 96 22.42 -8.15 -8.75
N THR A 97 23.06 -7.85 -7.62
CA THR A 97 23.22 -8.77 -6.51
C THR A 97 21.82 -9.15 -6.03
N SER A 98 21.28 -10.23 -6.57
CA SER A 98 20.02 -10.82 -6.14
C SER A 98 20.12 -11.09 -4.65
N THR A 99 19.11 -10.65 -3.89
CA THR A 99 18.86 -11.14 -2.53
C THR A 99 19.05 -12.66 -2.52
N PRO A 100 19.78 -13.25 -1.55
CA PRO A 100 19.97 -14.69 -1.53
C PRO A 100 18.62 -15.39 -1.63
N PRO A 101 18.48 -16.42 -2.49
CA PRO A 101 17.22 -17.09 -2.70
C PRO A 101 16.68 -17.60 -1.35
N ARG A 102 15.39 -17.36 -1.08
CA ARG A 102 14.75 -17.89 0.13
C ARG A 102 14.93 -19.40 0.16
N SER A 103 15.43 -19.92 1.29
CA SER A 103 15.56 -21.36 1.48
C SER A 103 14.18 -21.99 1.54
N SER A 104 14.00 -23.14 0.87
CA SER A 104 12.78 -23.94 0.95
C SER A 104 12.36 -24.16 2.41
N PRO A 105 11.07 -24.04 2.76
CA PRO A 105 10.58 -24.31 4.12
C PRO A 105 10.68 -25.79 4.49
N VAL A 106 10.97 -26.67 3.53
CA VAL A 106 11.11 -28.12 3.68
C VAL A 106 12.57 -28.51 3.80
N VAL A 107 12.90 -29.30 4.83
CA VAL A 107 14.22 -29.90 4.99
C VAL A 107 14.30 -31.17 4.15
N THR A 108 15.15 -31.17 3.13
CA THR A 108 15.43 -32.34 2.29
C THR A 108 16.27 -33.37 3.02
N ILE A 109 15.91 -34.65 2.87
CA ILE A 109 16.71 -35.80 3.31
C ILE A 109 17.55 -36.28 2.13
N ASP A 110 18.86 -36.04 2.17
CA ASP A 110 19.78 -36.49 1.11
C ASP A 110 20.00 -38.01 1.18
N LEU A 111 19.40 -38.73 0.24
CA LEU A 111 19.58 -40.17 0.10
C LEU A 111 20.69 -40.48 -0.91
N LYS A 112 21.57 -41.42 -0.57
CA LYS A 112 22.65 -41.87 -1.46
C LYS A 112 22.14 -42.52 -2.74
N GLN A 113 20.94 -43.10 -2.70
CA GLN A 113 20.29 -43.78 -3.82
C GLN A 113 18.77 -43.54 -3.74
N PRO A 114 18.07 -43.50 -4.88
CA PRO A 114 16.61 -43.47 -4.90
C PRO A 114 16.04 -44.68 -4.16
N VAL A 115 15.07 -44.44 -3.29
CA VAL A 115 14.38 -45.48 -2.52
C VAL A 115 12.99 -45.70 -3.08
N THR A 116 12.53 -46.95 -3.04
CA THR A 116 11.18 -47.33 -3.47
C THR A 116 10.37 -47.72 -2.25
N ALA A 117 9.06 -47.47 -2.26
CA ALA A 117 8.19 -47.92 -1.19
C ALA A 117 8.32 -49.44 -0.99
N PRO A 118 8.45 -49.90 0.27
CA PRO A 118 8.49 -51.33 0.56
C PRO A 118 7.18 -51.99 0.16
N ARG A 119 7.27 -53.22 -0.36
CA ARG A 119 6.08 -54.02 -0.67
C ARG A 119 5.42 -54.50 0.63
N ILE A 120 4.15 -54.89 0.55
CA ILE A 120 3.43 -55.50 1.67
C ILE A 120 4.24 -56.73 2.15
N GLY A 121 4.68 -56.72 3.41
CA GLY A 121 5.55 -57.75 4.02
C GLY A 121 7.03 -57.38 4.15
N GLU A 122 7.48 -56.28 3.52
CA GLU A 122 8.86 -55.76 3.62
C GLU A 122 9.00 -54.59 4.62
N TYR A 123 7.92 -54.22 5.33
CA TYR A 123 7.84 -53.02 6.18
C TYR A 123 7.93 -53.32 7.69
N ASN A 124 8.69 -54.35 8.06
CA ASN A 124 8.75 -54.83 9.45
C ASN A 124 9.62 -53.95 10.37
N ASP A 125 10.39 -53.01 9.81
CA ASP A 125 11.24 -52.15 10.61
C ASP A 125 10.44 -50.99 11.21
N ARG A 126 10.88 -50.49 12.37
CA ARG A 126 10.29 -49.32 13.02
C ARG A 126 11.32 -48.25 13.30
N LEU A 127 10.92 -46.99 13.17
CA LEU A 127 11.68 -45.82 13.59
C LEU A 127 10.72 -44.88 14.31
N LEU A 128 10.85 -44.77 15.63
CA LEU A 128 9.82 -44.14 16.48
C LEU A 128 8.46 -44.82 16.19
N TRP A 129 7.41 -44.04 15.94
CA TRP A 129 6.08 -44.55 15.60
C TRP A 129 5.87 -44.90 14.12
N TYR A 130 6.87 -44.66 13.25
CA TYR A 130 6.76 -44.99 11.83
C TYR A 130 7.10 -46.46 11.58
N SER A 131 6.31 -47.09 10.72
CA SER A 131 6.55 -48.45 10.21
C SER A 131 6.99 -48.41 8.74
N GLY A 132 7.92 -49.27 8.37
CA GLY A 132 8.53 -49.22 7.04
C GLY A 132 9.77 -50.09 6.90
N LYS A 133 10.61 -49.72 5.94
CA LYS A 133 11.90 -50.37 5.69
C LYS A 133 13.03 -49.41 6.03
N ARG A 134 13.91 -49.80 6.95
CA ARG A 134 15.09 -49.00 7.32
C ARG A 134 16.08 -48.93 6.16
N ILE A 135 16.53 -47.72 5.87
CA ILE A 135 17.67 -47.48 4.99
C ILE A 135 18.97 -47.51 5.80
N ASN A 136 18.92 -46.98 7.03
CA ASN A 136 20.00 -46.97 8.00
C ASN A 136 19.43 -46.78 9.43
N ASP A 137 20.30 -46.69 10.43
CA ASP A 137 19.92 -46.60 11.84
C ASP A 137 19.02 -45.40 12.18
N SER A 138 19.06 -44.33 11.38
CA SER A 138 18.31 -43.10 11.61
C SER A 138 17.29 -42.78 10.52
N THR A 139 17.17 -43.59 9.46
CA THR A 139 16.33 -43.30 8.30
C THR A 139 15.48 -44.51 7.89
N LEU A 140 14.18 -44.28 7.68
CA LEU A 140 13.20 -45.30 7.31
C LEU A 140 12.32 -44.80 6.14
N VAL A 141 11.84 -45.72 5.30
CA VAL A 141 10.86 -45.44 4.23
C VAL A 141 9.57 -46.17 4.53
N THR A 142 8.45 -45.45 4.60
CA THR A 142 7.12 -46.02 4.84
C THR A 142 6.54 -46.65 3.58
N THR A 143 5.47 -47.43 3.74
CA THR A 143 4.66 -47.99 2.63
C THR A 143 4.06 -46.92 1.72
N SER A 144 3.79 -45.72 2.27
CA SER A 144 3.33 -44.53 1.54
C SER A 144 4.47 -43.77 0.84
N SER A 145 5.67 -44.35 0.72
CA SER A 145 6.86 -43.73 0.13
C SER A 145 7.38 -42.49 0.88
N MET A 146 6.94 -42.24 2.11
CA MET A 146 7.48 -41.16 2.94
C MET A 146 8.84 -41.57 3.51
N VAL A 147 9.82 -40.67 3.40
CA VAL A 147 11.15 -40.85 3.97
C VAL A 147 11.21 -40.15 5.32
N VAL A 148 11.53 -40.88 6.38
CA VAL A 148 11.61 -40.36 7.75
C VAL A 148 13.05 -40.45 8.24
N GLN A 149 13.59 -39.34 8.74
CA GLN A 149 14.91 -39.28 9.35
C GLN A 149 14.84 -38.76 10.80
N TYR A 150 15.32 -39.54 11.75
CA TYR A 150 15.47 -39.12 13.14
C TYR A 150 16.84 -38.48 13.39
N GLN A 151 16.85 -37.19 13.69
CA GLN A 151 18.06 -36.43 14.01
C GLN A 151 18.27 -36.37 15.52
N ARG A 152 18.81 -37.46 16.09
CA ARG A 152 18.98 -37.67 17.55
C ARG A 152 19.62 -36.49 18.28
N THR A 153 20.67 -35.88 17.71
CA THR A 153 21.40 -34.75 18.33
C THR A 153 20.58 -33.47 18.38
N LYS A 154 19.70 -33.27 17.39
CA LYS A 154 18.82 -32.10 17.29
C LYS A 154 17.44 -32.33 17.91
N LYS A 155 17.19 -33.53 18.47
CA LYS A 155 15.90 -33.93 19.06
C LYS A 155 14.70 -33.69 18.12
N ARG A 156 14.84 -33.99 16.84
CA ARG A 156 13.76 -33.76 15.85
C ARG A 156 13.67 -34.87 14.81
N VAL A 157 12.50 -35.00 14.20
CA VAL A 157 12.22 -35.89 13.07
C VAL A 157 12.01 -35.05 11.83
N VAL A 158 12.63 -35.44 10.72
CA VAL A 158 12.30 -34.90 9.39
C VAL A 158 11.47 -35.96 8.69
N ALA A 159 10.22 -35.64 8.35
CA ALA A 159 9.33 -36.54 7.61
C ALA A 159 9.10 -35.92 6.23
N GLN A 160 9.56 -36.58 5.17
CA GLN A 160 9.48 -36.09 3.80
C GLN A 160 8.53 -36.99 2.99
N PRO A 161 7.25 -36.60 2.84
CA PRO A 161 6.30 -37.32 1.99
C PRO A 161 6.77 -37.40 0.54
N ASP A 162 6.27 -38.38 -0.22
CA ASP A 162 6.53 -38.42 -1.67
C ASP A 162 5.84 -37.23 -2.36
N LYS A 163 6.60 -36.53 -3.22
CA LYS A 163 6.14 -35.31 -3.88
C LYS A 163 4.87 -35.50 -4.72
N LYS A 164 4.61 -36.73 -5.21
CA LYS A 164 3.42 -37.00 -6.04
C LYS A 164 2.18 -37.23 -5.20
N SER A 165 2.34 -37.66 -3.95
CA SER A 165 1.23 -37.93 -3.03
C SER A 165 1.06 -36.87 -1.94
N ASP A 166 2.02 -35.96 -1.77
CA ASP A 166 1.91 -34.87 -0.79
C ASP A 166 0.88 -33.83 -1.25
N PRO A 167 -0.27 -33.67 -0.54
CA PRO A 167 -1.26 -32.66 -0.89
C PRO A 167 -0.75 -31.22 -0.72
N PHE A 168 0.38 -31.02 -0.02
CA PHE A 168 1.01 -29.72 0.18
C PHE A 168 2.13 -29.42 -0.82
N GLU A 169 2.49 -30.35 -1.72
CA GLU A 169 3.51 -30.08 -2.76
C GLU A 169 3.19 -28.83 -3.61
N PRO A 170 1.92 -28.56 -4.02
CA PRO A 170 1.60 -27.32 -4.72
C PRO A 170 1.91 -26.06 -3.90
N LEU A 171 1.58 -26.05 -2.60
CA LEU A 171 1.93 -24.95 -1.68
C LEU A 171 3.44 -24.76 -1.58
N ILE A 172 4.19 -25.85 -1.41
CA ILE A 172 5.65 -25.83 -1.26
C ILE A 172 6.30 -25.19 -2.49
N ARG A 173 5.87 -25.59 -3.69
CA ARG A 173 6.38 -25.01 -4.96
C ARG A 173 6.10 -23.51 -5.05
N GLU A 174 4.90 -23.09 -4.70
CA GLU A 174 4.53 -21.68 -4.77
C GLU A 174 5.29 -20.82 -3.74
N LEU A 175 5.64 -21.38 -2.59
CA LEU A 175 6.50 -20.74 -1.59
C LEU A 175 7.95 -20.64 -2.07
N GLU A 176 8.47 -21.64 -2.79
CA GLU A 176 9.79 -21.58 -3.42
C GLU A 176 9.88 -20.49 -4.50
N MET A 177 8.76 -20.11 -5.11
CA MET A 177 8.63 -19.02 -6.09
C MET A 177 8.39 -17.64 -5.46
N ALA A 178 8.45 -17.49 -4.12
CA ALA A 178 8.10 -16.24 -3.43
C ALA A 178 8.81 -15.00 -3.99
N GLN A 179 10.13 -15.06 -4.21
CA GLN A 179 10.89 -13.93 -4.74
C GLN A 179 10.49 -13.59 -6.18
N GLU A 180 10.28 -14.60 -7.03
CA GLU A 180 9.82 -14.40 -8.40
C GLU A 180 8.45 -13.72 -8.42
N LYS A 181 7.55 -14.09 -7.50
CA LYS A 181 6.21 -13.50 -7.38
C LYS A 181 6.23 -12.06 -6.87
N GLU A 182 7.16 -11.72 -5.99
CA GLU A 182 7.43 -10.33 -5.60
C GLU A 182 7.93 -9.51 -6.79
N ASP A 183 8.89 -10.04 -7.56
CA ASP A 183 9.45 -9.37 -8.73
C ASP A 183 8.39 -9.20 -9.83
N GLU A 184 7.56 -10.22 -10.08
CA GLU A 184 6.40 -10.16 -10.97
C GLU A 184 5.42 -9.05 -10.53
N LEU A 185 5.16 -8.90 -9.23
CA LEU A 185 4.28 -7.86 -8.71
C LEU A 185 4.86 -6.47 -8.98
N VAL A 186 6.14 -6.26 -8.69
CA VAL A 186 6.85 -4.99 -8.97
C VAL A 186 6.77 -4.65 -10.46
N GLU A 187 7.02 -5.63 -11.35
CA GLU A 187 6.95 -5.45 -12.80
C GLU A 187 5.54 -5.11 -13.29
N LYS A 188 4.49 -5.66 -12.66
CA LYS A 188 3.09 -5.30 -12.98
C LYS A 188 2.80 -3.84 -12.63
N PHE A 189 3.28 -3.36 -11.47
CA PHE A 189 3.16 -1.94 -11.13
C PHE A 189 3.99 -1.04 -12.06
N ASP A 190 5.18 -1.43 -12.49
CA ASP A 190 5.96 -0.63 -13.45
C ASP A 190 5.28 -0.47 -14.81
N LYS A 191 4.55 -1.50 -15.25
CA LYS A 191 3.77 -1.47 -16.50
C LYS A 191 2.44 -0.74 -16.36
N MET A 192 1.93 -0.58 -15.14
CA MET A 192 0.68 0.11 -14.88
C MET A 192 0.86 1.62 -15.10
N LYS A 193 -0.13 2.25 -15.77
CA LYS A 193 -0.16 3.71 -15.92
C LYS A 193 -0.17 4.39 -14.54
N ASN A 194 0.90 5.13 -14.25
CA ASN A 194 1.20 5.72 -12.94
C ASN A 194 1.36 4.72 -11.79
N GLY A 195 1.81 3.49 -12.04
CA GLY A 195 1.96 2.50 -10.96
C GLY A 195 2.90 2.92 -9.84
N PHE A 196 3.86 3.82 -10.11
CA PHE A 196 4.70 4.44 -9.08
C PHE A 196 3.93 5.17 -7.99
N MET A 197 2.72 5.66 -8.28
CA MET A 197 1.88 6.31 -7.28
C MET A 197 1.41 5.34 -6.18
N TYR A 198 1.42 4.04 -6.46
CA TYR A 198 1.08 2.97 -5.52
C TYR A 198 2.32 2.38 -4.83
N TYR A 199 3.51 2.96 -5.02
CA TYR A 199 4.75 2.43 -4.43
C TYR A 199 4.66 2.15 -2.92
N PRO A 200 4.07 3.03 -2.06
CA PRO A 200 3.89 2.71 -0.64
C PRO A 200 3.04 1.46 -0.39
N GLU A 201 2.00 1.24 -1.19
CA GLU A 201 1.14 0.07 -1.07
C GLU A 201 1.82 -1.18 -1.59
N LEU A 202 2.63 -1.06 -2.65
CA LEU A 202 3.48 -2.14 -3.14
C LEU A 202 4.45 -2.62 -2.05
N GLU A 203 5.13 -1.69 -1.35
CA GLU A 203 6.03 -2.04 -0.24
C GLU A 203 5.30 -2.78 0.88
N LYS A 204 4.17 -2.23 1.36
CA LYS A 204 3.35 -2.88 2.39
C LYS A 204 2.79 -4.24 1.93
N THR A 205 2.51 -4.39 0.63
CA THR A 205 2.05 -5.65 0.05
C THR A 205 3.17 -6.68 0.04
N ILE A 206 4.41 -6.29 -0.31
CA ILE A 206 5.58 -7.17 -0.25
C ILE A 206 5.85 -7.61 1.20
N GLU A 207 5.79 -6.69 2.17
CA GLU A 207 5.91 -7.04 3.58
C GLU A 207 4.84 -8.06 4.02
N ARG A 208 3.60 -7.91 3.51
CA ARG A 208 2.55 -8.88 3.79
C ARG A 208 2.75 -10.19 3.03
N TYR A 209 3.36 -10.18 1.85
CA TYR A 209 3.75 -11.41 1.15
C TYR A 209 4.78 -12.17 1.98
N ASP A 210 5.74 -11.49 2.59
CA ASP A 210 6.76 -12.09 3.46
C ASP A 210 6.13 -12.77 4.67
N ASP A 211 5.24 -12.07 5.35
CA ASP A 211 4.48 -12.60 6.49
C ASP A 211 3.62 -13.81 6.09
N LEU A 212 2.91 -13.74 4.97
CA LEU A 212 2.16 -14.89 4.44
C LEU A 212 3.09 -16.06 4.11
N ASN A 213 4.20 -15.81 3.40
CA ASN A 213 5.17 -16.85 3.05
C ASN A 213 5.78 -17.50 4.30
N GLN A 214 6.05 -16.72 5.35
CA GLN A 214 6.50 -17.24 6.64
C GLN A 214 5.43 -18.12 7.29
N GLN A 215 4.20 -17.62 7.44
CA GLN A 215 3.10 -18.36 8.06
C GLN A 215 2.80 -19.67 7.33
N TYR A 216 2.73 -19.65 6.00
CA TYR A 216 2.53 -20.86 5.21
C TYR A 216 3.78 -21.75 5.19
N GLY A 217 4.99 -21.19 5.27
CA GLY A 217 6.23 -21.92 5.43
C GLY A 217 6.27 -22.72 6.74
N GLU A 218 5.80 -22.14 7.85
CA GLU A 218 5.61 -22.82 9.12
C GLU A 218 4.59 -23.97 9.00
N ILE A 219 3.49 -23.73 8.27
CA ILE A 219 2.45 -24.74 8.04
C ILE A 219 3.00 -25.92 7.24
N VAL A 220 3.75 -25.71 6.15
CA VAL A 220 4.23 -26.81 5.28
C VAL A 220 5.55 -27.43 5.74
N ASN A 221 6.16 -26.88 6.79
CA ASN A 221 7.38 -27.42 7.38
C ASN A 221 7.21 -28.93 7.63
N ASN A 222 8.27 -29.68 7.39
CA ASN A 222 8.28 -31.13 7.44
C ASN A 222 9.09 -31.68 8.64
N VAL A 223 9.40 -30.81 9.60
CA VAL A 223 10.14 -31.10 10.81
C VAL A 223 9.19 -31.20 11.99
N ILE A 224 9.29 -32.28 12.75
CA ILE A 224 8.61 -32.49 14.02
C ILE A 224 9.66 -32.39 15.13
N ASP A 225 9.57 -31.33 15.93
CA ASP A 225 10.38 -31.23 17.14
C ASP A 225 9.87 -32.22 18.19
N LEU A 226 10.79 -33.05 18.71
CA LEU A 226 10.44 -34.03 19.73
C LEU A 226 10.59 -33.38 21.10
N PRO A 227 9.57 -33.51 21.96
CA PRO A 227 9.61 -32.94 23.29
C PRO A 227 10.70 -33.58 24.15
N GLU A 228 11.00 -32.91 25.27
CA GLU A 228 11.85 -33.51 26.28
C GLU A 228 11.20 -34.76 26.85
N THR A 229 12.02 -35.76 27.12
CA THR A 229 11.58 -37.01 27.74
C THR A 229 11.02 -36.67 29.13
N PRO A 230 9.84 -37.18 29.51
CA PRO A 230 9.19 -36.84 30.79
C PRO A 230 10.18 -36.98 31.97
N ALA A 231 10.31 -35.92 32.76
CA ALA A 231 11.31 -35.80 33.83
C ALA A 231 11.28 -36.98 34.83
N ASP A 232 10.10 -37.57 35.01
CA ASP A 232 9.84 -38.68 35.94
C ASP A 232 10.54 -40.00 35.52
N GLY A 233 10.94 -40.14 34.24
CA GLY A 233 11.59 -41.34 33.70
C GLY A 233 13.11 -41.25 33.60
N VAL A 234 13.67 -40.09 33.26
CA VAL A 234 15.08 -39.95 32.86
C VAL A 234 16.06 -40.20 34.02
N GLY A 235 15.69 -39.83 35.25
CA GLY A 235 16.56 -40.02 36.42
C GLY A 235 16.80 -41.48 36.82
N LYS A 236 16.00 -42.44 36.30
CA LYS A 236 16.08 -43.86 36.66
C LYS A 236 16.79 -44.73 35.61
N PHE A 237 17.00 -44.21 34.41
CA PHE A 237 17.69 -44.90 33.32
C PHE A 237 18.94 -44.09 32.95
N ALA A 238 19.94 -44.09 33.83
CA ALA A 238 21.27 -43.68 33.40
C ALA A 238 21.67 -44.61 32.26
N ILE A 239 21.85 -44.06 31.06
CA ILE A 239 22.31 -44.78 29.88
C ILE A 239 23.77 -45.18 30.14
N SER A 240 23.99 -46.20 30.97
CA SER A 240 25.23 -46.96 30.95
C SER A 240 25.25 -47.64 29.59
N GLN A 241 26.21 -47.26 28.74
CA GLN A 241 26.42 -47.89 27.43
C GLN A 241 26.37 -49.42 27.59
N PRO A 242 25.64 -50.15 26.72
CA PRO A 242 25.56 -51.60 26.81
C PRO A 242 26.94 -52.18 26.52
N ALA A 243 27.66 -52.54 27.57
CA ALA A 243 28.87 -53.35 27.50
C ALA A 243 28.48 -54.81 27.72
N SER A 244 27.89 -55.48 26.71
CA SER A 244 27.67 -56.92 26.77
C SER A 244 27.34 -57.51 25.40
N ASP A 245 28.28 -58.25 24.81
CA ASP A 245 28.18 -59.03 23.58
C ASP A 245 27.28 -60.28 23.70
N ASN A 246 26.21 -60.23 24.51
CA ASN A 246 25.32 -61.38 24.75
C ASN A 246 23.90 -61.09 24.22
N PRO A 247 23.58 -61.46 22.96
CA PRO A 247 22.32 -61.09 22.28
C PRO A 247 21.11 -61.98 22.67
N GLY A 248 21.08 -62.57 23.87
CA GLY A 248 20.11 -63.62 24.21
C GLY A 248 19.38 -63.48 25.56
N ALA A 249 19.62 -62.43 26.33
CA ALA A 249 18.94 -62.21 27.60
C ALA A 249 18.14 -60.90 27.53
N ASN A 250 16.81 -61.00 27.41
CA ASN A 250 15.89 -59.88 27.62
C ASN A 250 16.13 -59.34 29.04
N GLY A 251 16.95 -58.30 29.14
CA GLY A 251 17.49 -57.83 30.41
C GLY A 251 16.41 -57.18 31.29
N PRO A 252 16.69 -57.01 32.61
CA PRO A 252 15.84 -56.24 33.51
C PRO A 252 15.54 -54.81 33.01
N GLU A 253 16.41 -54.25 32.18
CA GLU A 253 16.28 -52.92 31.60
C GLU A 253 15.18 -52.85 30.51
N GLU A 254 15.08 -53.87 29.65
CA GLU A 254 14.04 -53.96 28.62
C GLU A 254 12.65 -54.07 29.24
N ASN A 255 12.50 -54.93 30.26
CA ASN A 255 11.24 -55.07 30.98
C ASN A 255 10.84 -53.79 31.74
N ARG A 256 11.81 -53.04 32.26
CA ARG A 256 11.57 -51.73 32.89
C ARG A 256 11.16 -50.67 31.86
N ALA A 257 11.77 -50.68 30.68
CA ALA A 257 11.40 -49.78 29.59
C ALA A 257 9.97 -50.03 29.09
N LYS A 258 9.60 -51.30 28.89
CA LYS A 258 8.23 -51.73 28.57
C LYS A 258 7.22 -51.28 29.64
N SER A 259 7.51 -51.58 30.91
CA SER A 259 6.66 -51.15 32.03
C SER A 259 6.49 -49.63 32.11
N PHE A 260 7.57 -48.88 31.84
CA PHE A 260 7.51 -47.42 31.77
C PHE A 260 6.64 -46.95 30.61
N LEU A 261 6.74 -47.58 29.44
CA LEU A 261 5.91 -47.24 28.28
C LEU A 261 4.44 -47.53 28.57
N GLU A 262 4.12 -48.70 29.11
CA GLU A 262 2.75 -49.06 29.50
C GLU A 262 2.16 -48.06 30.50
N GLU A 263 2.89 -47.71 31.56
CA GLU A 263 2.47 -46.70 32.55
C GLU A 263 2.24 -45.33 31.89
N THR A 264 3.15 -44.94 31.00
CA THR A 264 3.09 -43.67 30.27
C THR A 264 1.89 -43.64 29.34
N MET A 265 1.64 -44.71 28.58
CA MET A 265 0.50 -44.80 27.67
C MET A 265 -0.83 -44.85 28.42
N GLU A 266 -0.90 -45.56 29.55
CA GLU A 266 -2.08 -45.58 30.41
C GLU A 266 -2.36 -44.20 31.01
N LYS A 267 -1.32 -43.46 31.42
CA LYS A 267 -1.46 -42.06 31.85
C LYS A 267 -1.95 -41.16 30.70
N ALA A 268 -1.39 -41.30 29.50
CA ALA A 268 -1.80 -40.55 28.33
C ALA A 268 -3.28 -40.82 27.98
N LYS A 269 -3.71 -42.09 28.07
CA LYS A 269 -5.09 -42.50 27.89
C LYS A 269 -6.03 -41.88 28.92
N ARG A 270 -5.64 -41.82 30.20
CA ARG A 270 -6.42 -41.12 31.24
C ARG A 270 -6.51 -39.62 30.98
N MET A 271 -5.43 -38.99 30.51
CA MET A 271 -5.45 -37.59 30.10
C MET A 271 -6.42 -37.38 28.92
N PHE A 272 -6.41 -38.30 27.95
CA PHE A 272 -7.34 -38.28 26.82
C PHE A 272 -8.81 -38.44 27.25
N GLU A 273 -9.11 -39.38 28.14
CA GLU A 273 -10.44 -39.60 28.72
C GLU A 273 -10.91 -38.40 29.57
N ALA A 274 -9.98 -37.63 30.13
CA ALA A 274 -10.25 -36.41 30.90
C ALA A 274 -10.33 -35.13 30.05
N LEU A 275 -10.19 -35.23 28.72
CA LEU A 275 -10.37 -34.07 27.84
C LEU A 275 -11.80 -33.52 27.93
N PRO A 276 -11.99 -32.19 27.83
CA PRO A 276 -13.31 -31.59 27.81
C PRO A 276 -14.11 -32.03 26.57
N PRO A 277 -15.41 -31.70 26.45
CA PRO A 277 -16.14 -31.85 25.19
C PRO A 277 -15.42 -31.16 24.01
N VAL A 278 -15.63 -31.64 22.78
CA VAL A 278 -14.98 -31.05 21.59
C VAL A 278 -15.51 -29.66 21.25
N GLU A 279 -16.69 -29.32 21.77
CA GLU A 279 -17.34 -28.02 21.65
C GLU A 279 -16.73 -26.96 22.57
N ASP A 280 -15.93 -27.36 23.57
CA ASP A 280 -15.33 -26.48 24.56
C ASP A 280 -14.03 -25.86 24.03
N PHE A 281 -14.17 -24.89 23.11
CA PHE A 281 -13.08 -24.04 22.68
C PHE A 281 -13.52 -22.57 22.55
N PRO A 282 -12.64 -21.60 22.83
CA PRO A 282 -12.97 -20.18 22.71
C PRO A 282 -13.19 -19.77 21.24
N PRO A 283 -13.98 -18.69 20.99
CA PRO A 283 -14.08 -18.13 19.65
C PRO A 283 -12.69 -17.72 19.13
N PRO A 284 -12.39 -17.93 17.84
CA PRO A 284 -11.18 -17.40 17.22
C PRO A 284 -11.15 -15.87 17.28
N PRO A 285 -9.95 -15.25 17.27
CA PRO A 285 -9.85 -13.79 17.11
C PRO A 285 -10.41 -13.36 15.75
N GLU A 286 -11.00 -12.17 15.73
CA GLU A 286 -11.47 -11.50 14.50
C GLU A 286 -10.30 -10.84 13.79
N THR A 287 -10.34 -10.83 12.46
CA THR A 287 -9.45 -10.06 11.59
C THR A 287 -10.23 -8.87 11.04
N ASP A 288 -9.71 -7.66 11.23
CA ASP A 288 -10.27 -6.46 10.62
C ASP A 288 -9.66 -6.22 9.23
N PHE A 289 -10.51 -6.19 8.19
CA PHE A 289 -10.10 -6.00 6.79
C PHE A 289 -10.14 -4.52 6.35
N SER A 290 -10.44 -3.59 7.25
CA SER A 290 -10.36 -2.15 6.97
C SER A 290 -8.95 -1.73 6.58
N MET A 291 -8.84 -0.66 5.79
CA MET A 291 -7.55 0.00 5.57
C MET A 291 -6.98 0.51 6.89
N CYS A 292 -7.85 0.94 7.79
CA CYS A 292 -7.49 1.45 9.11
C CYS A 292 -6.76 0.41 9.95
N ALA A 293 -7.28 -0.82 10.02
CA ALA A 293 -6.60 -1.92 10.68
C ALA A 293 -5.32 -2.33 9.93
N ALA A 294 -5.33 -2.28 8.60
CA ALA A 294 -4.13 -2.51 7.80
C ALA A 294 -3.00 -1.51 8.13
N CYS A 295 -3.36 -0.30 8.55
CA CYS A 295 -2.46 0.77 8.92
C CYS A 295 -2.02 0.76 10.39
N ASP A 296 -2.77 0.12 11.28
CA ASP A 296 -2.44 0.06 12.70
C ASP A 296 -1.51 -1.14 12.99
N GLY A 297 -0.20 -0.87 12.94
CA GLY A 297 0.81 -1.87 13.29
C GLY A 297 0.69 -2.43 14.70
N LYS A 298 0.12 -1.69 15.66
CA LYS A 298 -0.13 -2.19 17.02
C LYS A 298 -1.32 -3.15 17.03
N LEU A 299 -2.40 -2.83 16.31
CA LEU A 299 -3.54 -3.71 16.18
C LEU A 299 -3.14 -5.03 15.52
N LYS A 300 -2.37 -4.99 14.43
CA LYS A 300 -1.85 -6.20 13.77
C LYS A 300 -1.03 -7.08 14.71
N GLU A 301 -0.15 -6.47 15.51
CA GLU A 301 0.63 -7.21 16.50
C GLU A 301 -0.26 -7.80 17.61
N GLN A 302 -1.29 -7.07 18.04
CA GLN A 302 -2.29 -7.59 18.98
C GLN A 302 -3.09 -8.75 18.41
N GLU A 303 -3.51 -8.67 17.14
CA GLU A 303 -4.19 -9.77 16.44
C GLU A 303 -3.30 -11.01 16.35
N ARG A 304 -2.00 -10.84 16.04
CA ARG A 304 -1.02 -11.93 16.02
C ARG A 304 -0.89 -12.61 17.38
N LEU A 305 -0.69 -11.83 18.44
CA LEU A 305 -0.59 -12.35 19.82
C LEU A 305 -1.91 -13.00 20.28
N ALA A 306 -3.05 -12.44 19.89
CA ALA A 306 -4.36 -13.01 20.18
C ALA A 306 -4.57 -14.35 19.47
N PHE A 307 -4.10 -14.48 18.23
CA PHE A 307 -4.10 -15.75 17.51
C PHE A 307 -3.23 -16.80 18.19
N GLU A 308 -1.99 -16.47 18.56
CA GLU A 308 -1.07 -17.40 19.24
C GLU A 308 -1.67 -17.90 20.58
N ALA A 309 -2.19 -16.97 21.39
CA ALA A 309 -2.85 -17.30 22.65
C ALA A 309 -4.14 -18.11 22.46
N TRP A 310 -4.85 -17.89 21.36
CA TRP A 310 -6.05 -18.66 21.01
C TRP A 310 -5.67 -20.07 20.53
N GLU A 311 -4.68 -20.22 19.67
CA GLU A 311 -4.20 -21.52 19.17
C GLU A 311 -3.75 -22.40 20.35
N GLU A 312 -3.00 -21.84 21.30
CA GLU A 312 -2.56 -22.56 22.49
C GLU A 312 -3.76 -23.09 23.29
N LYS A 313 -4.84 -22.31 23.42
CA LYS A 313 -6.07 -22.75 24.09
C LYS A 313 -6.85 -23.77 23.26
N PHE A 314 -6.88 -23.59 21.93
CA PHE A 314 -7.61 -24.46 21.01
C PHE A 314 -6.99 -25.85 20.94
N LEU A 315 -5.66 -25.97 20.95
CA LEU A 315 -4.97 -27.26 20.86
C LEU A 315 -4.39 -27.76 22.19
N GLY A 316 -4.31 -26.92 23.23
CA GLY A 316 -3.39 -27.09 24.35
C GLY A 316 -3.37 -28.47 25.00
N LYS A 317 -4.53 -28.98 25.44
CA LYS A 317 -4.60 -30.29 26.11
C LYS A 317 -4.30 -31.44 25.16
N GLU A 318 -4.80 -31.38 23.93
CA GLU A 318 -4.50 -32.38 22.91
C GLU A 318 -3.00 -32.36 22.53
N ARG A 319 -2.39 -31.18 22.41
CA ARG A 319 -0.95 -30.99 22.14
C ARG A 319 -0.08 -31.46 23.31
N GLU A 320 -0.53 -31.30 24.55
CA GLU A 320 0.12 -31.82 25.75
C GLU A 320 0.16 -33.36 25.73
N ILE A 321 -0.98 -34.00 25.48
CA ILE A 321 -1.05 -35.47 25.39
C ILE A 321 -0.19 -35.96 24.23
N LEU A 322 -0.30 -35.33 23.05
CA LEU A 322 0.52 -35.67 21.89
C LEU A 322 2.01 -35.60 22.23
N SER A 323 2.44 -34.49 22.86
CA SER A 323 3.82 -34.28 23.28
C SER A 323 4.27 -35.34 24.29
N PHE A 324 3.40 -35.72 25.24
CA PHE A 324 3.69 -36.76 26.21
C PHE A 324 3.92 -38.13 25.53
N VAL A 325 3.09 -38.49 24.55
CA VAL A 325 3.22 -39.73 23.77
C VAL A 325 4.49 -39.70 22.90
N LEU A 326 4.76 -38.61 22.18
CA LEU A 326 5.96 -38.44 21.36
C LEU A 326 7.25 -38.52 22.19
N GLY A 327 7.24 -37.97 23.40
CA GLY A 327 8.36 -38.05 24.35
C GLY A 327 8.62 -39.49 24.82
N ALA A 328 7.55 -40.28 25.02
CA ALA A 328 7.64 -41.69 25.37
C ALA A 328 8.24 -42.52 24.23
N GLU A 329 7.74 -42.35 23.01
CA GLU A 329 8.24 -43.03 21.81
C GLU A 329 9.72 -42.71 21.56
N ARG A 330 10.11 -41.45 21.76
CA ARG A 330 11.51 -41.03 21.71
C ARG A 330 12.36 -41.77 22.74
N GLN A 331 11.89 -41.90 23.98
CA GLN A 331 12.62 -42.62 25.04
C GLN A 331 12.82 -44.08 24.66
N MET A 332 11.80 -44.74 24.12
CA MET A 332 11.88 -46.14 23.66
C MET A 332 12.89 -46.32 22.53
N SER A 333 12.86 -45.42 21.55
CA SER A 333 13.85 -45.41 20.47
C SER A 333 15.28 -45.21 20.98
N LEU A 334 15.49 -44.37 22.01
CA LEU A 334 16.81 -44.17 22.62
C LEU A 334 17.32 -45.42 23.37
N LEU A 335 16.41 -46.23 23.91
CA LEU A 335 16.70 -47.48 24.62
C LEU A 335 16.86 -48.68 23.69
N GLY A 336 16.54 -48.53 22.40
CA GLY A 336 16.64 -49.62 21.42
C GLY A 336 15.63 -50.75 21.65
N VAL A 337 14.53 -50.47 22.35
CA VAL A 337 13.50 -51.47 22.64
C VAL A 337 12.48 -51.47 21.51
N GLU A 338 12.45 -52.55 20.73
CA GLU A 338 11.44 -52.79 19.70
C GLU A 338 10.24 -53.51 20.30
N THR A 339 9.09 -52.85 20.37
CA THR A 339 7.86 -53.43 20.94
C THR A 339 6.81 -53.63 19.86
N GLU A 340 6.68 -54.86 19.35
CA GLU A 340 5.70 -55.18 18.29
C GLU A 340 4.28 -54.76 18.66
N ASN A 341 3.85 -54.99 19.91
CA ASN A 341 2.50 -54.71 20.41
C ASN A 341 2.28 -53.30 21.00
N GLU A 342 3.30 -52.66 21.58
CA GLU A 342 3.09 -51.40 22.33
C GLU A 342 3.12 -50.16 21.42
N SER A 343 3.87 -50.16 20.31
CA SER A 343 3.77 -49.05 19.35
C SER A 343 2.42 -49.01 18.61
N VAL A 344 1.64 -50.11 18.62
CA VAL A 344 0.23 -50.08 18.18
C VAL A 344 -0.61 -49.19 19.10
N LEU A 345 -0.26 -49.13 20.39
CA LEU A 345 -0.99 -48.35 21.39
C LEU A 345 -0.72 -46.85 21.23
N GLY A 346 0.55 -46.47 20.98
CA GLY A 346 0.94 -45.10 20.65
C GLY A 346 0.31 -44.60 19.35
N THR A 347 0.40 -45.39 18.27
CA THR A 347 -0.25 -45.08 16.99
C THR A 347 -1.76 -44.91 17.12
N LYS A 348 -2.42 -45.81 17.85
CA LYS A 348 -3.87 -45.71 18.09
C LYS A 348 -4.24 -44.43 18.84
N LEU A 349 -3.43 -44.04 19.84
CA LEU A 349 -3.69 -42.80 20.58
C LEU A 349 -3.46 -41.55 19.69
N PHE A 350 -2.51 -41.59 18.75
CA PHE A 350 -2.38 -40.54 17.73
C PHE A 350 -3.60 -40.45 16.82
N GLU A 351 -4.11 -41.59 16.35
CA GLU A 351 -5.34 -41.65 15.54
C GLU A 351 -6.54 -41.11 16.33
N ASP A 352 -6.72 -41.52 17.59
CA ASP A 352 -7.81 -41.06 18.46
C ASP A 352 -7.73 -39.55 18.75
N LEU A 353 -6.52 -39.02 19.00
CA LEU A 353 -6.27 -37.58 19.15
C LEU A 353 -6.56 -36.82 17.85
N SER A 354 -6.09 -37.35 16.72
CA SER A 354 -6.30 -36.75 15.40
C SER A 354 -7.79 -36.68 15.08
N LEU A 355 -8.52 -37.78 15.23
CA LEU A 355 -9.98 -37.84 15.01
C LEU A 355 -10.74 -36.86 15.90
N ARG A 356 -10.25 -36.62 17.12
CA ARG A 356 -10.82 -35.62 18.02
C ARG A 356 -10.56 -34.20 17.52
N ILE A 357 -9.34 -33.88 17.09
CA ILE A 357 -9.00 -32.56 16.53
C ILE A 357 -9.77 -32.32 15.22
N ASP A 358 -9.93 -33.33 14.36
CA ASP A 358 -10.79 -33.27 13.17
C ASP A 358 -12.22 -32.86 13.52
N LYS A 359 -12.79 -33.42 14.60
CA LYS A 359 -14.13 -33.03 15.08
C LYS A 359 -14.14 -31.56 15.55
N LYS A 360 -13.13 -31.11 16.29
CA LYS A 360 -13.01 -29.70 16.72
C LYS A 360 -12.93 -28.76 15.52
N ILE A 361 -12.11 -29.10 14.52
CA ILE A 361 -11.96 -28.28 13.31
C ILE A 361 -13.24 -28.27 12.47
N LYS A 362 -13.94 -29.41 12.33
CA LYS A 362 -15.27 -29.45 11.69
C LYS A 362 -16.27 -28.54 12.40
N LEU A 363 -16.28 -28.53 13.73
CA LEU A 363 -17.12 -27.61 14.51
C LEU A 363 -16.69 -26.14 14.34
N LEU A 364 -15.38 -25.87 14.31
CA LEU A 364 -14.83 -24.54 14.06
C LEU A 364 -15.27 -24.00 12.69
N ILE A 365 -15.12 -24.81 11.63
CA ILE A 365 -15.57 -24.46 10.27
C ILE A 365 -17.09 -24.29 10.22
N ALA A 366 -17.87 -25.19 10.84
CA ALA A 366 -19.33 -25.09 10.84
C ALA A 366 -19.83 -23.83 11.55
N THR A 367 -19.15 -23.41 12.62
CA THR A 367 -19.56 -22.27 13.46
C THR A 367 -19.06 -20.93 12.91
N TYR A 368 -17.81 -20.88 12.42
CA TYR A 368 -17.13 -19.63 12.06
C TYR A 368 -16.68 -19.57 10.60
N GLY A 369 -16.64 -20.68 9.86
CA GLY A 369 -16.13 -20.72 8.48
C GLY A 369 -16.98 -20.00 7.43
N LYS A 370 -18.17 -19.50 7.79
CA LYS A 370 -19.03 -18.66 6.93
C LYS A 370 -18.89 -17.16 7.22
N LYS A 371 -18.02 -16.80 8.15
CA LYS A 371 -17.82 -15.43 8.61
C LYS A 371 -16.43 -14.97 8.19
N ILE A 372 -16.37 -13.85 7.48
CA ILE A 372 -15.15 -13.42 6.81
C ILE A 372 -14.06 -13.06 7.83
N GLU A 373 -14.45 -12.47 8.96
CA GLU A 373 -13.60 -12.01 10.05
C GLU A 373 -12.80 -13.14 10.72
N TYR A 374 -13.24 -14.40 10.63
CA TYR A 374 -12.52 -15.54 11.23
C TYR A 374 -11.79 -16.40 10.20
N ILE A 375 -11.95 -16.10 8.91
CA ILE A 375 -11.63 -17.07 7.87
C ILE A 375 -10.13 -17.41 7.80
N GLN A 376 -9.26 -16.41 8.00
CA GLN A 376 -7.81 -16.62 7.99
C GLN A 376 -7.39 -17.55 9.13
N THR A 377 -7.91 -17.33 10.34
CA THR A 377 -7.67 -18.15 11.53
C THR A 377 -8.17 -19.58 11.36
N VAL A 378 -9.40 -19.76 10.87
CA VAL A 378 -10.01 -21.08 10.64
C VAL A 378 -9.18 -21.89 9.65
N ASN A 379 -8.75 -21.28 8.55
CA ASN A 379 -7.96 -21.97 7.52
C ASN A 379 -6.57 -22.33 7.97
N ARG A 380 -5.87 -21.41 8.66
CA ARG A 380 -4.55 -21.70 9.22
C ARG A 380 -4.62 -22.92 10.13
N MET A 381 -5.62 -22.98 11.01
CA MET A 381 -5.81 -24.13 11.91
C MET A 381 -6.09 -25.44 11.15
N TYR A 382 -6.96 -25.40 10.15
CA TYR A 382 -7.25 -26.55 9.30
C TYR A 382 -6.00 -27.07 8.58
N LEU A 383 -5.26 -26.20 7.91
CA LEU A 383 -4.05 -26.55 7.16
C LEU A 383 -2.93 -27.09 8.07
N THR A 384 -2.70 -26.45 9.22
CA THR A 384 -1.73 -26.93 10.21
C THR A 384 -2.07 -28.35 10.66
N HIS A 385 -3.35 -28.64 10.92
CA HIS A 385 -3.74 -29.97 11.34
C HIS A 385 -3.61 -31.02 10.22
N GLU A 386 -4.07 -30.70 9.02
CA GLU A 386 -3.91 -31.59 7.84
C GLU A 386 -2.44 -31.89 7.56
N ARG A 387 -1.54 -30.90 7.70
CA ARG A 387 -0.11 -31.15 7.58
C ARG A 387 0.39 -32.07 8.68
N GLN A 388 0.02 -31.83 9.94
CA GLN A 388 0.44 -32.68 11.05
C GLN A 388 0.02 -34.14 10.86
N LYS A 389 -1.21 -34.39 10.37
CA LYS A 389 -1.67 -35.75 10.01
C LYS A 389 -0.77 -36.38 8.95
N ALA A 390 -0.50 -35.65 7.87
CA ALA A 390 0.37 -36.13 6.78
C ALA A 390 1.78 -36.45 7.28
N LEU A 391 2.37 -35.60 8.13
CA LEU A 391 3.70 -35.83 8.68
C LEU A 391 3.74 -37.01 9.65
N LEU A 392 2.71 -37.20 10.47
CA LEU A 392 2.61 -38.35 11.39
C LEU A 392 2.36 -39.68 10.68
N GLY A 393 2.11 -39.67 9.36
CA GLY A 393 1.81 -40.87 8.58
C GLY A 393 0.39 -41.41 8.82
N ILE A 394 -0.53 -40.56 9.27
CA ILE A 394 -1.94 -40.92 9.43
C ILE A 394 -2.59 -40.88 8.04
N GLU A 395 -2.92 -42.05 7.50
CA GLU A 395 -3.56 -42.16 6.18
C GLU A 395 -5.01 -41.67 6.28
N ASP A 396 -5.29 -40.51 5.68
CA ASP A 396 -6.65 -39.98 5.53
C ASP A 396 -6.94 -39.77 4.03
N ASN A 397 -7.84 -40.59 3.49
CA ASN A 397 -8.28 -40.50 2.09
C ASN A 397 -9.31 -39.38 1.87
N SER A 398 -9.61 -38.55 2.88
CA SER A 398 -10.80 -37.69 2.90
C SER A 398 -10.54 -36.18 2.99
N SER A 399 -9.30 -35.71 2.96
CA SER A 399 -9.04 -34.27 3.01
C SER A 399 -9.36 -33.59 1.68
N ASP A 400 -10.57 -33.05 1.58
CA ASP A 400 -10.99 -32.20 0.46
C ASP A 400 -10.48 -30.75 0.65
N LEU A 401 -9.15 -30.64 0.76
CA LEU A 401 -8.41 -29.39 0.90
C LEU A 401 -8.86 -28.37 -0.14
N SER A 402 -9.03 -28.83 -1.39
CA SER A 402 -9.47 -28.03 -2.52
C SER A 402 -10.88 -27.46 -2.35
N SER A 403 -11.86 -28.24 -1.88
CA SER A 403 -13.22 -27.72 -1.67
C SER A 403 -13.26 -26.66 -0.58
N GLN A 404 -12.51 -26.86 0.50
CA GLN A 404 -12.46 -25.91 1.60
C GLN A 404 -11.90 -24.60 1.07
N ILE A 405 -10.78 -24.66 0.35
CA ILE A 405 -10.12 -23.53 -0.30
C ILE A 405 -11.05 -22.78 -1.27
N ILE A 406 -11.79 -23.49 -2.13
CA ILE A 406 -12.76 -22.90 -3.08
C ILE A 406 -13.89 -22.15 -2.34
N SER A 407 -14.37 -22.70 -1.21
CA SER A 407 -15.42 -22.07 -0.42
C SER A 407 -14.99 -20.71 0.15
N LEU A 408 -13.69 -20.52 0.40
CA LEU A 408 -13.12 -19.27 0.91
C LEU A 408 -13.11 -18.18 -0.14
N ASP A 409 -12.63 -18.49 -1.34
CA ASP A 409 -12.61 -17.53 -2.45
C ASP A 409 -14.03 -17.04 -2.73
N LYS A 410 -15.00 -17.97 -2.71
CA LYS A 410 -16.41 -17.62 -2.85
C LYS A 410 -16.90 -16.70 -1.73
N LEU A 411 -16.64 -17.05 -0.47
CA LEU A 411 -17.07 -16.23 0.69
C LEU A 411 -16.49 -14.82 0.61
N TYR A 412 -15.20 -14.70 0.29
CA TYR A 412 -14.54 -13.40 0.13
C TYR A 412 -15.14 -12.60 -1.01
N ARG A 413 -15.38 -13.20 -2.18
CA ARG A 413 -15.99 -12.52 -3.33
C ARG A 413 -17.41 -12.05 -3.04
N ASP A 414 -18.21 -12.86 -2.35
CA ASP A 414 -19.55 -12.48 -1.94
C ASP A 414 -19.50 -11.28 -0.98
N TYR A 415 -18.59 -11.31 0.00
CA TYR A 415 -18.35 -10.19 0.91
C TYR A 415 -17.84 -8.94 0.19
N PHE A 416 -16.91 -9.07 -0.75
CA PHE A 416 -16.40 -7.95 -1.53
C PHE A 416 -17.51 -7.26 -2.33
N LYS A 417 -18.38 -8.03 -2.98
CA LYS A 417 -19.55 -7.50 -3.70
C LYS A 417 -20.53 -6.80 -2.78
N GLU A 418 -20.76 -7.34 -1.59
CA GLU A 418 -21.57 -6.70 -0.56
C GLU A 418 -20.97 -5.33 -0.17
N GLN A 419 -19.67 -5.29 0.19
CA GLN A 419 -19.00 -4.06 0.58
C GLN A 419 -18.93 -3.02 -0.55
N LYS A 420 -18.77 -3.47 -1.80
CA LYS A 420 -18.88 -2.66 -3.01
C LYS A 420 -20.27 -2.06 -3.17
N GLY A 421 -21.33 -2.84 -2.95
CA GLY A 421 -22.72 -2.38 -2.98
C GLY A 421 -23.05 -1.40 -1.85
N LEU A 422 -22.47 -1.61 -0.67
CA LEU A 422 -22.57 -0.72 0.49
C LEU A 422 -21.72 0.56 0.36
N ARG A 423 -20.91 0.67 -0.70
CA ARG A 423 -19.93 1.75 -0.90
C ARG A 423 -18.98 1.94 0.29
N ASN A 424 -18.51 0.83 0.86
CA ASN A 424 -17.51 0.86 1.93
C ASN A 424 -16.12 1.13 1.34
N HIS A 425 -15.79 2.42 1.15
CA HIS A 425 -14.53 2.85 0.54
C HIS A 425 -13.29 2.37 1.29
N ASP A 426 -13.36 2.30 2.62
CA ASP A 426 -12.27 1.83 3.48
C ASP A 426 -11.90 0.37 3.21
N PHE A 427 -12.89 -0.51 3.01
CA PHE A 427 -12.63 -1.90 2.64
C PHE A 427 -12.29 -2.04 1.14
N VAL A 428 -13.11 -1.47 0.25
CA VAL A 428 -13.01 -1.74 -1.20
C VAL A 428 -11.75 -1.12 -1.82
N LEU A 429 -11.25 -0.01 -1.28
CA LEU A 429 -10.01 0.61 -1.76
C LEU A 429 -8.77 0.10 -1.00
N ASN A 430 -8.90 -0.95 -0.18
CA ASN A 430 -7.78 -1.56 0.54
C ASN A 430 -7.00 -2.51 -0.39
N ILE A 431 -6.27 -1.92 -1.34
CA ILE A 431 -5.51 -2.64 -2.36
C ILE A 431 -4.53 -3.65 -1.74
N GLN A 432 -3.85 -3.29 -0.65
CA GLN A 432 -2.92 -4.18 0.05
C GLN A 432 -3.62 -5.49 0.48
N SER A 433 -4.79 -5.39 1.11
CA SER A 433 -5.54 -6.57 1.57
C SER A 433 -5.99 -7.45 0.40
N HIS A 434 -6.45 -6.85 -0.69
CA HIS A 434 -6.88 -7.59 -1.89
C HIS A 434 -5.71 -8.32 -2.57
N LEU A 435 -4.56 -7.66 -2.74
CA LEU A 435 -3.37 -8.28 -3.32
C LEU A 435 -2.78 -9.37 -2.41
N SER A 436 -2.91 -9.21 -1.10
CA SER A 436 -2.50 -10.22 -0.11
C SER A 436 -3.39 -11.47 -0.18
N LEU A 437 -4.70 -11.29 -0.41
CA LEU A 437 -5.59 -12.42 -0.66
C LEU A 437 -5.23 -13.14 -1.97
N GLU A 438 -4.95 -12.41 -3.04
CA GLU A 438 -4.53 -13.03 -4.31
C GLU A 438 -3.23 -13.83 -4.14
N ARG A 439 -2.28 -13.36 -3.32
CA ARG A 439 -1.10 -14.15 -2.93
C ARG A 439 -1.48 -15.40 -2.13
N GLN A 440 -2.36 -15.26 -1.15
CA GLN A 440 -2.84 -16.41 -0.38
C GLN A 440 -3.50 -17.45 -1.28
N LYS A 441 -4.33 -17.03 -2.24
CA LYS A 441 -4.96 -17.89 -3.24
C LYS A 441 -3.93 -18.62 -4.10
N ALA A 442 -2.92 -17.90 -4.59
CA ALA A 442 -1.82 -18.49 -5.34
C ALA A 442 -1.09 -19.56 -4.52
N ILE A 443 -0.71 -19.25 -3.27
CA ILE A 443 -0.08 -20.21 -2.34
C ILE A 443 -0.95 -21.46 -2.21
N LEU A 444 -2.26 -21.28 -2.05
CA LEU A 444 -3.23 -22.36 -1.92
C LEU A 444 -3.51 -23.14 -3.23
N GLY A 445 -2.82 -22.81 -4.32
CA GLY A 445 -3.03 -23.44 -5.63
C GLY A 445 -4.35 -23.06 -6.29
N ILE A 446 -5.00 -21.98 -5.85
CA ILE A 446 -6.14 -21.40 -6.57
C ILE A 446 -5.58 -20.51 -7.67
N GLU A 447 -5.64 -21.00 -8.90
CA GLU A 447 -5.37 -20.16 -10.06
C GLU A 447 -6.50 -19.13 -10.21
N SER A 448 -6.19 -17.88 -9.89
CA SER A 448 -7.02 -16.76 -10.33
C SER A 448 -6.92 -16.62 -11.84
N PRO A 449 -8.03 -16.40 -12.56
CA PRO A 449 -7.96 -15.96 -13.94
C PRO A 449 -7.09 -14.70 -14.01
N PRO A 450 -6.17 -14.60 -14.98
CA PRO A 450 -5.36 -13.40 -15.12
C PRO A 450 -6.30 -12.21 -15.38
N GLY A 451 -6.28 -11.22 -14.47
CA GLY A 451 -6.94 -9.93 -14.69
C GLY A 451 -6.31 -9.19 -15.88
N GLN A 452 -6.96 -8.13 -16.36
CA GLN A 452 -6.46 -7.30 -17.47
C GLN A 452 -5.06 -6.73 -17.16
N ASN A 453 -4.83 -6.36 -15.90
CA ASN A 453 -3.55 -5.83 -15.43
C ASN A 453 -2.60 -6.91 -14.90
N GLY A 454 -2.99 -8.18 -14.93
CA GLY A 454 -2.24 -9.29 -14.34
C GLY A 454 -2.18 -9.30 -12.81
N LEU A 455 -2.84 -8.36 -12.13
CA LEU A 455 -2.90 -8.23 -10.67
C LEU A 455 -4.06 -8.99 -10.02
N GLY A 456 -4.87 -9.68 -10.84
CA GLY A 456 -6.06 -10.43 -10.41
C GLY A 456 -7.36 -9.65 -10.63
N GLU A 457 -8.48 -10.37 -10.69
CA GLU A 457 -9.79 -9.81 -11.03
C GLU A 457 -10.28 -8.78 -10.00
N ILE A 458 -10.02 -9.00 -8.72
CA ILE A 458 -10.46 -8.09 -7.65
C ILE A 458 -9.78 -6.73 -7.82
N PHE A 459 -8.49 -6.70 -8.19
CA PHE A 459 -7.78 -5.44 -8.42
C PHE A 459 -8.42 -4.63 -9.57
N ASP A 460 -8.79 -5.29 -10.67
CA ASP A 460 -9.48 -4.63 -11.79
C ASP A 460 -10.85 -4.10 -11.34
N GLU A 461 -11.59 -4.85 -10.52
CA GLU A 461 -12.84 -4.38 -9.93
C GLU A 461 -12.66 -3.17 -9.00
N VAL A 462 -11.55 -3.10 -8.27
CA VAL A 462 -11.18 -1.96 -7.42
C VAL A 462 -10.86 -0.74 -8.27
N GLU A 463 -10.07 -0.87 -9.34
CA GLU A 463 -9.78 0.27 -10.24
C GLU A 463 -11.05 0.78 -10.94
N ASN A 464 -11.97 -0.12 -11.33
CA ASN A 464 -13.28 0.27 -11.86
C ASN A 464 -14.15 0.97 -10.81
N TYR A 465 -14.09 0.49 -9.57
CA TYR A 465 -14.77 1.12 -8.44
C TYR A 465 -14.18 2.49 -8.09
N ASN A 466 -12.86 2.67 -8.27
CA ASN A 466 -12.09 3.85 -7.90
C ASN A 466 -12.24 5.01 -8.90
N ARG A 467 -13.48 5.43 -9.14
CA ARG A 467 -13.81 6.54 -10.03
C ARG A 467 -14.81 7.47 -9.39
N PHE A 468 -14.45 8.74 -9.34
CA PHE A 468 -15.24 9.82 -8.75
C PHE A 468 -15.42 10.95 -9.77
N ALA A 469 -16.46 11.75 -9.60
CA ALA A 469 -16.74 12.93 -10.39
C ALA A 469 -16.66 14.15 -9.48
N LEU A 470 -15.80 15.08 -9.86
CA LEU A 470 -15.62 16.38 -9.24
C LEU A 470 -16.33 17.45 -10.08
N THR A 471 -17.16 18.26 -9.43
CA THR A 471 -17.71 19.51 -9.98
C THR A 471 -17.48 20.65 -9.00
N LEU A 472 -17.23 21.82 -9.58
CA LEU A 472 -16.94 23.06 -8.88
C LEU A 472 -17.82 24.17 -9.45
N ASP A 473 -18.44 24.95 -8.58
CA ASP A 473 -19.13 26.19 -8.91
C ASP A 473 -18.46 27.34 -8.11
N LEU A 474 -18.13 28.42 -8.80
CA LEU A 474 -17.41 29.58 -8.28
C LEU A 474 -18.24 30.83 -8.54
N ASP A 475 -18.37 31.71 -7.55
CA ASP A 475 -19.15 32.94 -7.67
C ASP A 475 -18.56 34.03 -6.78
N PHE A 476 -17.99 35.08 -7.40
CA PHE A 476 -17.32 36.16 -6.68
C PHE A 476 -17.93 37.54 -6.92
N ASP A 477 -17.73 38.42 -5.95
CA ASP A 477 -18.08 39.85 -5.97
C ASP A 477 -16.91 40.62 -5.33
N TYR A 478 -16.14 41.31 -6.16
CA TYR A 478 -15.02 42.16 -5.78
C TYR A 478 -15.48 43.61 -5.79
N LEU A 479 -15.12 44.36 -4.75
CA LEU A 479 -15.45 45.76 -4.59
C LEU A 479 -14.19 46.55 -4.22
N GLN A 480 -14.00 47.66 -4.89
CA GLN A 480 -12.99 48.66 -4.59
C GLN A 480 -13.67 50.03 -4.57
N THR A 481 -13.39 50.77 -3.51
CA THR A 481 -13.85 52.14 -3.31
C THR A 481 -12.68 53.11 -3.41
N ASP A 482 -12.96 54.40 -3.50
CA ASP A 482 -11.97 55.45 -3.30
C ASP A 482 -11.88 55.85 -1.82
N ASP A 483 -11.13 56.92 -1.54
CA ASP A 483 -10.93 57.48 -0.19
C ASP A 483 -12.20 58.13 0.39
N GLU A 484 -13.20 58.44 -0.45
CA GLU A 484 -14.51 58.98 -0.06
C GLU A 484 -15.56 57.87 0.12
N GLU A 485 -15.12 56.59 0.10
CA GLU A 485 -15.95 55.38 0.14
C GLU A 485 -16.90 55.26 -1.07
N GLU A 486 -16.61 55.97 -2.16
CA GLU A 486 -17.40 55.91 -3.39
C GLU A 486 -16.94 54.76 -4.29
N LEU A 487 -17.83 54.24 -5.12
CA LEU A 487 -17.54 53.08 -5.97
C LEU A 487 -16.50 53.43 -7.05
N GLU A 488 -15.31 52.85 -6.95
CA GLU A 488 -14.29 52.92 -8.00
C GLU A 488 -14.45 51.75 -8.99
N LEU A 489 -14.54 50.54 -8.46
CA LEU A 489 -14.63 49.30 -9.25
C LEU A 489 -15.44 48.24 -8.51
N ARG A 490 -16.42 47.65 -9.18
CA ARG A 490 -17.09 46.42 -8.74
C ARG A 490 -17.05 45.39 -9.86
N ALA A 491 -16.63 44.17 -9.54
CA ALA A 491 -16.57 43.10 -10.52
C ALA A 491 -17.19 41.81 -9.97
N THR A 492 -18.09 41.22 -10.76
CA THR A 492 -18.73 39.94 -10.43
C THR A 492 -18.40 38.89 -11.48
N GLY A 493 -18.34 37.64 -11.06
CA GLY A 493 -18.14 36.52 -11.97
C GLY A 493 -18.72 35.22 -11.42
N VAL A 494 -19.43 34.50 -12.28
CA VAL A 494 -19.95 33.15 -12.02
C VAL A 494 -19.30 32.19 -12.99
N MET A 495 -18.68 31.15 -12.46
CA MET A 495 -17.97 30.15 -13.23
C MET A 495 -18.30 28.75 -12.71
N ALA A 496 -18.26 27.75 -13.58
CA ALA A 496 -18.55 26.38 -13.21
C ALA A 496 -17.68 25.40 -13.99
N THR A 497 -17.49 24.20 -13.46
CA THR A 497 -16.78 23.16 -14.21
C THR A 497 -17.56 22.82 -15.49
N GLU A 498 -16.91 22.90 -16.64
CA GLU A 498 -17.59 22.73 -17.93
C GLU A 498 -18.25 21.34 -18.07
N LYS A 499 -17.54 20.32 -17.61
CA LYS A 499 -17.98 18.93 -17.56
C LYS A 499 -17.47 18.28 -16.28
N LYS A 500 -18.14 17.24 -15.80
CA LYS A 500 -17.66 16.45 -14.66
C LYS A 500 -16.19 16.06 -14.90
N THR A 501 -15.32 16.45 -13.98
CA THR A 501 -13.92 16.01 -14.01
C THR A 501 -13.84 14.69 -13.28
N TYR A 502 -13.45 13.63 -13.98
CA TYR A 502 -13.29 12.33 -13.35
C TYR A 502 -11.97 12.26 -12.59
N THR A 503 -12.01 11.63 -11.43
CA THR A 503 -10.88 11.53 -10.49
C THR A 503 -10.80 10.10 -9.93
N ARG A 504 -9.68 9.77 -9.32
CA ARG A 504 -9.46 8.53 -8.56
C ARG A 504 -8.75 8.83 -7.25
N LEU A 505 -8.89 7.92 -6.29
CA LEU A 505 -8.20 7.96 -5.02
C LEU A 505 -6.93 7.11 -5.09
N ILE A 506 -5.81 7.71 -4.70
CA ILE A 506 -4.54 7.03 -4.58
C ILE A 506 -4.20 6.95 -3.10
N PRO A 507 -3.82 5.76 -2.58
CA PRO A 507 -3.36 5.63 -1.21
C PRO A 507 -2.17 6.55 -0.91
N ASN A 508 -2.22 7.20 0.24
CA ASN A 508 -1.19 8.08 0.77
C ASN A 508 -1.07 7.83 2.27
N GLU A 509 -0.13 6.94 2.62
CA GLU A 509 0.06 6.42 3.98
C GLU A 509 -1.21 5.71 4.50
N CYS A 510 -1.97 6.34 5.39
CA CYS A 510 -3.24 5.83 5.94
C CYS A 510 -4.43 6.71 5.55
N SER A 511 -4.26 7.49 4.49
CA SER A 511 -5.27 8.33 3.89
C SER A 511 -5.26 8.13 2.38
N TYR A 512 -6.12 8.84 1.67
CA TYR A 512 -6.18 8.89 0.23
C TYR A 512 -5.96 10.31 -0.24
N ARG A 513 -5.24 10.43 -1.35
CA ARG A 513 -5.19 11.65 -2.15
C ARG A 513 -6.02 11.49 -3.40
N MET A 514 -6.71 12.54 -3.79
CA MET A 514 -7.44 12.53 -5.06
C MET A 514 -6.54 13.02 -6.18
N VAL A 515 -6.57 12.33 -7.32
CA VAL A 515 -5.88 12.74 -8.54
C VAL A 515 -6.84 12.65 -9.72
N LYS A 516 -6.59 13.42 -10.77
CA LYS A 516 -7.38 13.34 -12.00
C LYS A 516 -7.28 11.95 -12.63
N TYR A 517 -8.42 11.45 -13.10
CA TYR A 517 -8.53 10.12 -13.71
C TYR A 517 -7.89 10.13 -15.11
N ASP A 518 -7.26 9.01 -15.49
CA ASP A 518 -6.67 8.77 -16.82
C ASP A 518 -5.58 9.77 -17.27
N VAL A 519 -4.92 10.47 -16.34
CA VAL A 519 -3.73 11.29 -16.65
C VAL A 519 -2.47 10.45 -16.54
N ASP A 520 -1.50 10.59 -17.44
CA ASP A 520 -0.15 9.99 -17.30
C ASP A 520 0.79 10.99 -16.62
N PHE A 521 0.89 10.95 -15.29
CA PHE A 521 1.67 11.92 -14.54
C PHE A 521 3.18 11.89 -14.84
N MET A 522 3.67 10.91 -15.60
CA MET A 522 5.07 10.86 -16.05
C MET A 522 5.29 11.52 -17.41
N ASN A 523 4.27 11.51 -18.27
CA ASN A 523 4.41 11.87 -19.68
C ASN A 523 3.40 12.94 -20.16
N THR A 524 2.63 13.55 -19.25
CA THR A 524 1.62 14.54 -19.65
C THR A 524 1.95 15.94 -19.16
N ASP A 525 1.69 16.91 -20.04
CA ASP A 525 1.71 18.33 -19.71
C ASP A 525 0.72 18.66 -18.60
N HIS A 526 1.07 19.62 -17.75
CA HIS A 526 0.26 19.99 -16.59
C HIS A 526 -1.11 20.57 -16.95
N ILE A 527 -1.31 21.07 -18.18
CA ILE A 527 -2.63 21.44 -18.72
C ILE A 527 -3.61 20.25 -18.57
N VAL A 528 -3.13 19.03 -18.75
CA VAL A 528 -3.96 17.83 -18.63
C VAL A 528 -4.31 17.52 -17.18
N VAL A 529 -3.61 18.05 -16.18
CA VAL A 529 -3.94 17.88 -14.75
C VAL A 529 -5.01 18.88 -14.29
N ALA A 530 -5.19 20.00 -14.99
CA ALA A 530 -6.13 21.05 -14.61
C ALA A 530 -7.61 20.70 -14.82
N ILE A 531 -8.48 21.45 -14.15
CA ILE A 531 -9.94 21.40 -14.23
C ILE A 531 -10.40 22.53 -15.14
N PRO A 532 -11.08 22.23 -16.27
CA PRO A 532 -11.62 23.26 -17.15
C PRO A 532 -12.85 23.92 -16.49
N ILE A 533 -12.73 25.23 -16.26
CA ILE A 533 -13.76 26.08 -15.67
C ILE A 533 -14.33 26.97 -16.78
N LYS A 534 -15.64 26.89 -17.01
CA LYS A 534 -16.37 27.74 -17.94
C LYS A 534 -16.89 28.99 -17.22
N VAL A 535 -16.71 30.15 -17.83
CA VAL A 535 -17.35 31.39 -17.40
C VAL A 535 -18.82 31.36 -17.82
N ILE A 536 -19.73 31.49 -16.86
CA ILE A 536 -21.17 31.50 -17.09
C ILE A 536 -21.67 32.94 -17.29
N SER A 537 -21.23 33.85 -16.44
CA SER A 537 -21.57 35.27 -16.51
C SER A 537 -20.57 36.12 -15.72
N GLY A 538 -20.53 37.41 -15.99
CA GLY A 538 -19.80 38.38 -15.17
C GLY A 538 -20.01 39.81 -15.63
N THR A 539 -19.90 40.75 -14.70
CA THR A 539 -20.04 42.19 -14.97
C THR A 539 -18.98 42.97 -14.23
N LYS A 540 -18.47 44.03 -14.85
CA LYS A 540 -17.58 45.02 -14.24
C LYS A 540 -18.24 46.38 -14.28
N THR A 541 -18.47 47.00 -13.14
CA THR A 541 -18.93 48.38 -13.03
C THR A 541 -17.76 49.25 -12.59
N ILE A 542 -17.50 50.33 -13.32
CA ILE A 542 -16.52 51.36 -12.94
C ILE A 542 -17.20 52.72 -13.03
N ARG A 543 -16.64 53.68 -12.33
CA ARG A 543 -16.98 55.09 -12.50
C ARG A 543 -16.14 55.70 -13.61
N ASN A 544 -16.77 56.37 -14.56
CA ASN A 544 -16.07 56.99 -15.69
C ASN A 544 -15.56 58.41 -15.33
N ASP A 545 -14.93 59.08 -16.31
CA ASP A 545 -14.41 60.44 -16.15
C ASP A 545 -15.51 61.50 -15.86
N ASP A 546 -16.79 61.16 -16.13
CA ASP A 546 -17.96 62.00 -15.92
C ASP A 546 -18.69 61.68 -14.58
N ASP A 547 -18.08 60.89 -13.71
CA ASP A 547 -18.66 60.43 -12.42
C ASP A 547 -19.90 59.53 -12.58
N GLU A 548 -20.10 58.94 -13.77
CA GLU A 548 -21.19 58.01 -14.04
C GLU A 548 -20.73 56.55 -13.90
N GLU A 549 -21.56 55.71 -13.28
CA GLU A 549 -21.32 54.26 -13.22
C GLU A 549 -21.63 53.59 -14.56
N VAL A 550 -20.63 52.95 -15.15
CA VAL A 550 -20.73 52.21 -16.41
C VAL A 550 -20.45 50.73 -16.17
N THR A 551 -21.39 49.88 -16.57
CA THR A 551 -21.27 48.42 -16.46
C THR A 551 -20.92 47.75 -17.79
N PHE A 552 -19.86 46.94 -17.78
CA PHE A 552 -19.40 46.13 -18.89
C PHE A 552 -19.69 44.65 -18.62
N ALA A 553 -20.35 43.97 -19.56
CA ALA A 553 -20.45 42.52 -19.52
C ALA A 553 -19.10 41.87 -19.84
N TYR A 554 -18.83 40.73 -19.23
CA TYR A 554 -17.63 39.94 -19.53
C TYR A 554 -17.61 39.52 -21.01
N SER A 555 -16.47 39.76 -21.67
CA SER A 555 -16.25 39.48 -23.11
C SER A 555 -14.91 38.78 -23.38
N GLY A 556 -14.30 38.25 -22.32
CA GLY A 556 -13.04 37.50 -22.36
C GLY A 556 -13.20 36.03 -22.76
N PRO A 557 -12.17 35.21 -22.51
CA PRO A 557 -12.22 33.79 -22.80
C PRO A 557 -13.35 33.08 -22.07
N GLU A 558 -14.05 32.20 -22.77
CA GLU A 558 -15.14 31.42 -22.16
C GLU A 558 -14.63 30.40 -21.12
N ARG A 559 -13.31 30.14 -21.09
CA ARG A 559 -12.70 29.06 -20.32
C ARG A 559 -11.43 29.50 -19.62
N TYR A 560 -11.28 29.03 -18.39
CA TYR A 560 -10.07 29.09 -17.58
C TYR A 560 -9.70 27.69 -17.10
N LEU A 561 -8.46 27.52 -16.66
CA LEU A 561 -7.97 26.29 -16.07
C LEU A 561 -7.79 26.50 -14.57
N LEU A 562 -8.45 25.68 -13.77
CA LEU A 562 -8.22 25.63 -12.33
C LEU A 562 -7.26 24.50 -12.03
N ASN A 563 -6.29 24.77 -11.19
CA ASN A 563 -5.43 23.71 -10.69
C ASN A 563 -6.20 22.66 -9.93
N PHE A 564 -5.83 21.40 -10.17
CA PHE A 564 -6.44 20.30 -9.44
C PHE A 564 -6.22 20.50 -7.93
N PRO A 565 -7.29 20.55 -7.11
CA PRO A 565 -7.15 20.77 -5.68
C PRO A 565 -6.39 19.61 -5.04
N GLU A 566 -5.67 19.89 -3.97
CA GLU A 566 -5.09 18.84 -3.14
C GLU A 566 -6.15 18.32 -2.19
N PHE A 567 -6.45 17.03 -2.27
CA PHE A 567 -7.37 16.35 -1.36
C PHE A 567 -6.58 15.46 -0.41
N LYS A 568 -6.96 15.49 0.87
CA LYS A 568 -6.65 14.45 1.83
C LYS A 568 -7.97 13.90 2.36
N LEU A 569 -8.21 12.61 2.10
CA LEU A 569 -9.39 11.89 2.54
C LEU A 569 -8.96 10.76 3.47
N ASP A 570 -9.53 10.70 4.65
CA ASP A 570 -9.28 9.71 5.68
C ASP A 570 -10.61 9.03 6.00
N PHE A 571 -10.74 7.76 5.57
CA PHE A 571 -11.91 6.97 5.91
C PHE A 571 -11.79 6.31 7.29
N CYS A 572 -10.67 6.53 8.00
CA CYS A 572 -10.44 6.05 9.36
C CYS A 572 -11.02 7.00 10.38
N LYS A 573 -11.92 6.47 11.21
CA LYS A 573 -12.58 7.25 12.26
C LYS A 573 -11.56 7.80 13.25
N GLY A 574 -11.43 9.13 13.27
CA GLY A 574 -10.76 9.87 14.34
C GLY A 574 -9.24 10.04 14.22
N GLN A 575 -8.62 9.76 13.05
CA GLN A 575 -7.19 9.97 12.86
C GLN A 575 -6.85 11.36 12.30
N ALA A 576 -7.52 11.80 11.24
CA ALA A 576 -7.39 13.14 10.69
C ALA A 576 -8.75 13.69 10.21
N THR A 577 -8.83 15.00 10.06
CA THR A 577 -9.95 15.63 9.35
C THR A 577 -9.64 15.68 7.86
N ASP A 578 -10.65 15.48 7.02
CA ASP A 578 -10.45 15.56 5.58
C ASP A 578 -10.23 17.01 5.17
N SER A 579 -9.41 17.20 4.14
CA SER A 579 -9.09 18.52 3.66
C SER A 579 -9.10 18.63 2.14
N ILE A 580 -9.51 19.80 1.65
CA ILE A 580 -9.30 20.24 0.28
C ILE A 580 -8.54 21.56 0.33
N VAL A 581 -7.45 21.65 -0.43
CA VAL A 581 -6.66 22.88 -0.58
C VAL A 581 -6.70 23.30 -2.05
N PHE A 582 -7.13 24.52 -2.30
CA PHE A 582 -7.19 25.08 -3.66
C PHE A 582 -5.92 25.82 -4.01
N MET A 583 -5.57 25.72 -5.30
CA MET A 583 -4.59 26.55 -5.97
C MET A 583 -5.31 27.55 -6.89
N PRO A 584 -4.68 28.68 -7.23
CA PRO A 584 -5.28 29.68 -8.11
C PRO A 584 -5.60 29.15 -9.52
N LEU A 585 -6.54 29.84 -10.18
CA LEU A 585 -6.84 29.73 -11.60
C LEU A 585 -5.69 30.27 -12.45
N PHE A 586 -5.55 29.73 -13.65
CA PHE A 586 -4.63 30.19 -14.68
C PHE A 586 -5.28 30.13 -16.07
N GLY A 587 -4.68 30.81 -17.04
CA GLY A 587 -5.13 30.86 -18.43
C GLY A 587 -4.02 31.38 -19.34
N ASP A 588 -4.20 31.26 -20.65
CA ASP A 588 -3.19 31.72 -21.61
C ASP A 588 -2.88 33.21 -21.41
N SER A 589 -1.59 33.51 -21.31
CA SER A 589 -1.02 34.84 -21.13
C SER A 589 -1.08 35.70 -22.40
N ASP A 590 -1.57 35.15 -23.52
CA ASP A 590 -1.67 35.79 -24.85
C ASP A 590 -2.60 37.02 -24.93
N TYR A 591 -3.05 37.55 -23.79
CA TYR A 591 -3.80 38.79 -23.75
C TYR A 591 -2.87 39.99 -23.93
N GLN A 592 -2.59 40.29 -25.21
CA GLN A 592 -2.06 41.57 -25.63
C GLN A 592 -2.83 42.69 -24.95
N ILE A 593 -2.10 43.53 -24.22
CA ILE A 593 -2.56 44.71 -23.50
C ILE A 593 -3.26 45.62 -24.51
N ALA A 594 -4.59 45.52 -24.60
CA ALA A 594 -5.39 46.46 -25.37
C ALA A 594 -5.24 47.84 -24.72
N LYS A 595 -5.02 48.89 -25.52
CA LYS A 595 -4.79 50.27 -25.04
C LYS A 595 -5.90 50.81 -24.12
N ASP A 596 -7.09 50.22 -24.14
CA ASP A 596 -8.27 50.62 -23.35
C ASP A 596 -8.73 49.56 -22.33
N LEU A 597 -7.79 48.83 -21.70
CA LEU A 597 -8.06 47.74 -20.76
C LEU A 597 -9.06 48.10 -19.63
N HIS A 598 -9.06 49.35 -19.17
CA HIS A 598 -9.97 49.80 -18.11
C HIS A 598 -11.45 49.79 -18.55
N LYS A 599 -11.75 49.93 -19.84
CA LYS A 599 -13.12 50.00 -20.40
C LYS A 599 -13.69 48.68 -20.91
N VAL A 600 -13.01 47.55 -20.68
CA VAL A 600 -13.50 46.23 -21.13
C VAL A 600 -13.27 45.17 -20.06
N TYR A 601 -14.29 44.36 -19.78
CA TYR A 601 -14.14 43.22 -18.88
C TYR A 601 -13.68 41.98 -19.66
N LYS A 602 -12.39 41.94 -20.00
CA LYS A 602 -11.81 40.89 -20.85
C LYS A 602 -10.72 40.09 -20.15
N GLY A 603 -9.64 40.74 -19.71
CA GLY A 603 -8.51 40.10 -19.04
C GLY A 603 -8.60 40.05 -17.52
N GLU A 604 -9.46 40.88 -16.91
CA GLU A 604 -9.46 41.12 -15.46
C GLU A 604 -10.25 40.07 -14.67
N MET A 605 -11.08 39.26 -15.32
CA MET A 605 -11.86 38.21 -14.65
C MET A 605 -10.97 37.21 -13.91
N LEU A 606 -9.88 36.78 -14.53
CA LEU A 606 -8.95 35.80 -13.95
C LEU A 606 -8.26 36.31 -12.66
N PRO A 607 -7.57 37.47 -12.66
CA PRO A 607 -6.94 37.98 -11.44
C PRO A 607 -7.99 38.30 -10.36
N LEU A 608 -9.17 38.81 -10.74
CA LEU A 608 -10.22 39.14 -9.76
C LEU A 608 -10.83 37.88 -9.12
N ALA A 609 -11.06 36.83 -9.91
CA ALA A 609 -11.47 35.53 -9.40
C ALA A 609 -10.40 34.91 -8.48
N ASN A 610 -9.13 35.12 -8.77
CA ASN A 610 -8.02 34.55 -8.00
C ASN A 610 -7.95 35.06 -6.55
N TYR A 611 -8.54 36.22 -6.22
CA TYR A 611 -8.70 36.62 -4.82
C TYR A 611 -9.51 35.62 -3.98
N MET A 612 -10.33 34.75 -4.58
CA MET A 612 -10.96 33.64 -3.84
C MET A 612 -9.95 32.63 -3.28
N PHE A 613 -8.77 32.54 -3.90
CA PHE A 613 -7.77 31.49 -3.63
C PHE A 613 -6.46 32.02 -3.05
N ILE A 614 -6.08 33.27 -3.37
CA ILE A 614 -4.80 33.86 -2.97
C ILE A 614 -4.97 35.19 -2.22
N ARG A 615 -4.06 35.45 -1.30
CA ARG A 615 -3.93 36.75 -0.62
C ARG A 615 -2.70 37.48 -1.14
N PRO A 616 -2.85 38.51 -2.00
CA PRO A 616 -1.70 39.18 -2.57
C PRO A 616 -0.79 39.82 -1.52
N ASP A 617 -1.35 40.32 -0.42
CA ASP A 617 -0.57 40.86 0.71
C ASP A 617 0.39 39.81 1.31
N LYS A 618 -0.06 38.56 1.44
CA LYS A 618 0.77 37.46 1.93
C LYS A 618 1.77 36.95 0.91
N MET A 619 1.41 37.05 -0.36
CA MET A 619 2.26 36.62 -1.44
C MET A 619 3.44 37.57 -1.66
N GLU A 620 3.21 38.87 -1.54
CA GLU A 620 4.26 39.90 -1.63
C GLU A 620 5.32 39.73 -0.52
N ASP A 621 4.88 39.46 0.72
CA ASP A 621 5.76 39.16 1.86
C ASP A 621 6.60 37.88 1.67
N ASN A 622 6.13 36.94 0.85
CA ASN A 622 6.74 35.61 0.69
C ASN A 622 7.24 35.34 -0.74
N LEU A 623 7.31 36.36 -1.58
CA LEU A 623 7.67 36.23 -3.00
C LEU A 623 8.97 35.45 -3.19
N ASP A 624 10.04 35.85 -2.48
CA ASP A 624 11.36 35.21 -2.56
C ASP A 624 11.31 33.72 -2.19
N LYS A 625 10.52 33.35 -1.16
CA LYS A 625 10.36 31.95 -0.75
C LYS A 625 9.54 31.15 -1.76
N GLY A 626 8.49 31.75 -2.32
CA GLY A 626 7.67 31.12 -3.36
C GLY A 626 8.49 30.82 -4.61
N MET A 627 9.35 31.76 -5.00
CA MET A 627 10.30 31.59 -6.11
C MET A 627 11.30 30.46 -5.83
N ASP A 628 11.77 30.32 -4.60
CA ASP A 628 12.71 29.25 -4.21
C ASP A 628 12.07 27.87 -4.24
N LEU A 629 10.83 27.78 -3.78
CA LEU A 629 10.05 26.55 -3.88
C LEU A 629 9.75 26.18 -5.34
N ALA A 630 9.42 27.16 -6.19
CA ALA A 630 9.23 26.92 -7.61
C ALA A 630 10.52 26.40 -8.28
N ALA A 631 11.68 26.98 -7.96
CA ALA A 631 12.97 26.49 -8.43
C ALA A 631 13.31 25.08 -7.90
N MET A 632 12.93 24.75 -6.65
CA MET A 632 13.10 23.41 -6.07
C MET A 632 12.19 22.36 -6.70
N ILE A 633 10.93 22.70 -7.00
CA ILE A 633 10.02 21.86 -7.79
C ILE A 633 10.70 21.47 -9.10
N MET A 634 11.34 22.44 -9.75
CA MET A 634 11.97 22.17 -11.03
C MET A 634 13.24 21.38 -10.99
N THR A 635 14.10 21.69 -10.03
CA THR A 635 15.33 20.91 -9.84
C THR A 635 14.99 19.45 -9.53
N THR A 636 13.88 19.21 -8.81
CA THR A 636 13.38 17.86 -8.52
C THR A 636 12.92 17.13 -9.78
N LEU A 637 12.25 17.82 -10.71
CA LEU A 637 11.80 17.24 -11.98
C LEU A 637 12.97 16.88 -12.90
N GLY A 638 13.95 17.76 -13.05
CA GLY A 638 15.14 17.50 -13.86
C GLY A 638 16.05 16.41 -13.28
N GLY A 639 16.18 16.35 -11.96
CA GLY A 639 16.99 15.34 -11.28
C GLY A 639 16.47 13.91 -11.43
N TYR A 640 15.15 13.74 -11.51
CA TYR A 640 14.52 12.42 -11.58
C TYR A 640 14.79 11.68 -12.92
N GLN A 641 14.76 12.39 -14.05
CA GLN A 641 14.97 11.77 -15.36
C GLN A 641 16.42 11.29 -15.60
N SER A 642 17.37 11.75 -14.78
CA SER A 642 18.81 11.52 -14.97
C SER A 642 19.42 10.46 -14.07
N VAL A 643 18.67 9.89 -13.12
CA VAL A 643 19.18 8.85 -12.22
C VAL A 643 19.42 7.56 -13.00
N LYS A 644 20.64 7.00 -12.95
CA LYS A 644 20.90 5.62 -13.39
C LYS A 644 20.16 4.68 -12.45
N ILE A 645 19.08 4.10 -12.94
CA ILE A 645 18.17 3.34 -12.09
C ILE A 645 18.68 1.90 -11.97
N GLY A 646 18.78 1.40 -10.74
CA GLY A 646 19.10 0.02 -10.41
C GLY A 646 17.96 -0.94 -10.75
N SER A 647 17.29 -1.48 -9.72
CA SER A 647 16.15 -2.41 -9.91
C SER A 647 14.85 -1.70 -10.31
N THR A 648 13.88 -2.42 -10.87
CA THR A 648 12.53 -1.90 -11.16
C THR A 648 11.83 -1.37 -9.90
N ARG A 649 12.05 -2.00 -8.74
CA ARG A 649 11.53 -1.51 -7.45
C ARG A 649 12.12 -0.16 -7.08
N GLU A 650 13.42 0.01 -7.28
CA GLU A 650 14.14 1.26 -7.02
C GLU A 650 13.74 2.37 -8.01
N LYS A 651 13.41 2.01 -9.26
CA LYS A 651 12.76 2.90 -10.24
C LYS A 651 11.51 3.51 -9.63
N LEU A 652 10.53 2.66 -9.28
CA LEU A 652 9.24 3.06 -8.74
C LEU A 652 9.40 3.93 -7.49
N LYS A 653 10.28 3.54 -6.56
CA LYS A 653 10.63 4.32 -5.38
C LYS A 653 11.08 5.73 -5.73
N ASN A 654 12.03 5.84 -6.67
CA ASN A 654 12.59 7.13 -7.05
C ASN A 654 11.55 8.02 -7.73
N GLN A 655 10.67 7.48 -8.59
CA GLN A 655 9.58 8.27 -9.19
C GLN A 655 8.58 8.73 -8.11
N TYR A 656 8.25 7.85 -7.16
CA TYR A 656 7.36 8.17 -6.04
C TYR A 656 7.94 9.27 -5.14
N GLU A 657 9.19 9.13 -4.69
CA GLU A 657 9.84 10.11 -3.81
C GLU A 657 10.03 11.47 -4.50
N ALA A 658 10.35 11.49 -5.79
CA ALA A 658 10.39 12.71 -6.58
C ALA A 658 9.01 13.38 -6.61
N LYS A 659 7.95 12.60 -6.86
CA LYS A 659 6.58 13.11 -6.85
C LYS A 659 6.16 13.62 -5.47
N LYS A 660 6.48 12.89 -4.41
CA LYS A 660 6.21 13.28 -3.01
C LYS A 660 6.88 14.62 -2.68
N LYS A 661 8.15 14.81 -3.07
CA LYS A 661 8.86 16.08 -2.91
C LYS A 661 8.22 17.21 -3.71
N GLN A 662 7.87 16.95 -4.97
CA GLN A 662 7.16 17.92 -5.80
C GLN A 662 5.86 18.37 -5.13
N ASP A 663 5.05 17.43 -4.65
CA ASP A 663 3.79 17.72 -3.99
C ASP A 663 4.01 18.46 -2.65
N SER A 664 5.06 18.13 -1.89
CA SER A 664 5.46 18.87 -0.68
C SER A 664 5.79 20.33 -0.98
N TYR A 665 6.61 20.61 -2.00
CA TYR A 665 6.95 21.99 -2.36
C TYR A 665 5.73 22.77 -2.88
N ARG A 666 4.82 22.10 -3.60
CA ARG A 666 3.55 22.72 -4.03
C ARG A 666 2.68 23.09 -2.82
N LYS A 667 2.63 22.20 -1.83
CA LYS A 667 1.93 22.48 -0.58
C LYS A 667 2.55 23.66 0.16
N ASP A 668 3.87 23.74 0.24
CA ASP A 668 4.56 24.88 0.87
C ASP A 668 4.25 26.19 0.14
N ILE A 669 4.23 26.19 -1.21
CA ILE A 669 3.80 27.34 -2.01
C ILE A 669 2.35 27.72 -1.68
N ASN A 670 1.46 26.74 -1.55
CA ASN A 670 0.08 26.99 -1.17
C ASN A 670 -0.03 27.59 0.22
N GLU A 671 0.76 27.11 1.19
CA GLU A 671 0.78 27.67 2.54
C GLU A 671 1.32 29.12 2.57
N LEU A 672 2.22 29.49 1.65
CA LEU A 672 2.71 30.87 1.51
C LEU A 672 1.69 31.81 0.85
N THR A 673 0.94 31.30 -0.14
CA THR A 673 0.08 32.12 -1.01
C THR A 673 -1.37 32.14 -0.56
N SER A 674 -1.79 31.12 0.17
CA SER A 674 -3.19 30.88 0.44
C SER A 674 -3.56 31.32 1.87
N PRO A 675 -4.64 32.08 2.05
CA PRO A 675 -5.19 32.25 3.39
C PRO A 675 -5.63 30.88 3.90
N GLY A 676 -5.50 30.59 5.20
CA GLY A 676 -6.12 29.39 5.81
C GLY A 676 -7.64 29.24 5.55
N LYS A 677 -8.25 30.22 4.88
CA LYS A 677 -9.62 30.21 4.35
C LYS A 677 -9.82 29.41 3.05
N THR A 678 -8.80 28.97 2.31
CA THR A 678 -8.97 28.06 1.15
C THR A 678 -8.95 26.59 1.50
N VAL A 679 -8.66 26.27 2.77
CA VAL A 679 -8.73 24.91 3.28
C VAL A 679 -10.17 24.59 3.64
N PHE A 680 -10.73 23.58 2.99
CA PHE A 680 -12.05 23.03 3.32
C PHE A 680 -11.84 21.83 4.21
N ILE A 681 -12.26 21.93 5.47
CA ILE A 681 -12.27 20.80 6.38
C ILE A 681 -13.64 20.14 6.32
N PHE A 682 -13.69 18.83 6.17
CA PHE A 682 -14.92 18.06 6.09
C PHE A 682 -14.73 16.61 6.56
N ASP A 683 -15.83 15.86 6.58
CA ASP A 683 -15.82 14.42 6.84
C ASP A 683 -16.46 13.69 5.65
N ALA A 684 -15.65 12.95 4.90
CA ALA A 684 -16.06 12.19 3.75
C ALA A 684 -17.01 11.08 4.16
N GLN A 685 -18.17 11.04 3.52
CA GLN A 685 -19.24 10.15 3.93
C GLN A 685 -19.04 8.74 3.35
N VAL A 686 -18.62 7.79 4.20
CA VAL A 686 -18.59 6.36 3.84
C VAL A 686 -20.01 5.86 3.57
N GLY A 687 -20.20 5.05 2.53
CA GLY A 687 -21.49 4.47 2.18
C GLY A 687 -22.45 5.40 1.43
N LYS A 688 -21.98 6.56 0.96
CA LYS A 688 -22.79 7.54 0.21
C LYS A 688 -22.30 7.69 -1.23
N GLN A 689 -23.23 8.03 -2.12
CA GLN A 689 -22.87 8.39 -3.49
C GLN A 689 -22.17 9.75 -3.55
N VAL A 690 -22.60 10.72 -2.76
CA VAL A 690 -21.94 12.03 -2.66
C VAL A 690 -21.06 11.99 -1.42
N ILE A 691 -19.75 11.93 -1.61
CA ILE A 691 -18.79 11.82 -0.49
C ILE A 691 -18.39 13.19 0.05
N ALA A 692 -18.53 14.24 -0.78
CA ALA A 692 -18.35 15.64 -0.36
C ALA A 692 -19.34 16.53 -1.12
N ASN A 693 -20.03 17.43 -0.40
CA ASN A 693 -20.81 18.53 -0.97
C ASN A 693 -20.60 19.75 -0.08
N LEU A 694 -19.55 20.51 -0.39
CA LEU A 694 -19.04 21.57 0.45
C LEU A 694 -19.39 22.92 -0.16
N TYR A 695 -19.63 23.89 0.71
CA TYR A 695 -19.96 25.26 0.36
C TYR A 695 -19.17 26.17 1.29
N LYS A 696 -18.43 27.13 0.75
CA LYS A 696 -17.69 28.12 1.54
C LYS A 696 -17.71 29.46 0.84
N ASP A 697 -18.03 30.49 1.60
CA ASP A 697 -18.00 31.88 1.15
C ASP A 697 -16.77 32.57 1.74
N VAL A 698 -15.76 32.79 0.90
CA VAL A 698 -14.50 33.42 1.26
C VAL A 698 -14.65 34.93 1.13
N LYS A 699 -14.79 35.61 2.28
CA LYS A 699 -14.85 37.08 2.35
C LYS A 699 -13.69 37.64 3.13
N TYR A 700 -13.08 38.70 2.62
CA TYR A 700 -12.06 39.45 3.34
C TYR A 700 -11.77 40.80 2.67
N ARG A 701 -11.28 41.73 3.48
CA ARG A 701 -10.73 43.00 3.03
C ARG A 701 -9.28 42.78 2.56
N ILE A 702 -8.99 43.20 1.33
CA ILE A 702 -7.68 43.06 0.66
C ILE A 702 -6.75 44.20 1.09
N ASP A 703 -7.23 45.44 1.06
CA ASP A 703 -6.58 46.63 1.61
C ASP A 703 -7.63 47.65 2.09
N GLU A 704 -7.25 48.87 2.44
CA GLU A 704 -8.17 49.84 3.08
C GLU A 704 -9.45 50.07 2.28
N ASN A 705 -9.33 50.13 0.95
CA ASN A 705 -10.42 50.47 0.05
C ASN A 705 -10.87 49.29 -0.84
N THR A 706 -10.28 48.10 -0.68
CA THR A 706 -10.59 46.93 -1.51
C THR A 706 -11.07 45.75 -0.69
N GLU A 707 -12.16 45.11 -1.10
CA GLU A 707 -12.69 43.90 -0.48
C GLU A 707 -13.24 42.86 -1.46
N LEU A 708 -13.09 41.59 -1.09
CA LEU A 708 -13.83 40.48 -1.67
C LEU A 708 -15.14 40.30 -0.87
N VAL A 709 -16.21 40.92 -1.35
CA VAL A 709 -17.56 40.93 -0.74
C VAL A 709 -18.18 39.54 -0.74
N LYS A 710 -17.88 38.76 -1.78
CA LYS A 710 -18.34 37.38 -1.95
C LYS A 710 -17.26 36.59 -2.66
N GLY A 711 -17.00 35.38 -2.19
CA GLY A 711 -16.06 34.45 -2.79
C GLY A 711 -16.56 33.03 -2.61
N LEU A 712 -17.68 32.74 -3.25
CA LEU A 712 -18.36 31.48 -3.09
C LEU A 712 -17.66 30.37 -3.88
N ILE A 713 -17.35 29.28 -3.18
CA ILE A 713 -16.81 28.06 -3.74
C ILE A 713 -17.70 26.91 -3.29
N GLN A 714 -18.35 26.25 -4.25
CA GLN A 714 -19.09 25.01 -4.05
C GLN A 714 -18.36 23.84 -4.70
N ILE A 715 -18.23 22.74 -3.96
CA ILE A 715 -17.48 21.55 -4.37
C ILE A 715 -18.38 20.35 -4.18
N LYS A 716 -18.51 19.53 -5.23
CA LYS A 716 -19.23 18.27 -5.16
C LYS A 716 -18.35 17.14 -5.67
N VAL A 717 -18.20 16.11 -4.85
CA VAL A 717 -17.52 14.86 -5.21
C VAL A 717 -18.52 13.71 -5.13
N GLU A 718 -18.75 13.07 -6.27
CA GLU A 718 -19.68 11.94 -6.41
C GLU A 718 -18.91 10.67 -6.78
N HIS A 719 -19.17 9.56 -6.09
CA HIS A 719 -18.65 8.25 -6.46
C HIS A 719 -19.45 7.67 -7.65
N VAL A 720 -18.77 7.49 -8.78
CA VAL A 720 -19.32 7.12 -10.09
C VAL A 720 -18.47 6.00 -10.72
N PRO A 721 -18.55 4.78 -10.17
CA PRO A 721 -17.77 3.64 -10.62
C PRO A 721 -18.02 3.35 -12.11
N MET A 722 -17.06 2.72 -12.78
CA MET A 722 -17.23 2.22 -14.14
C MET A 722 -18.13 0.98 -14.12
N GLU A 723 -19.05 0.91 -15.08
CA GLU A 723 -20.00 -0.21 -15.24
C GLU A 723 -19.35 -1.46 -15.84
#